data_AF-U5VUI1-F1
#
_entry.id   AF-U5VUI1-F1
#
_cell.length_a   1.000
_cell.length_b   1.000
_cell.length_c   1.000
_cell.angle_alpha   90.00
_cell.angle_beta   90.00
_cell.angle_gamma   90.00
#
_symmetry.space_group_name_H-M   'P 1'
#
loop_
_entity.id
_entity.type
_entity.pdbx_description
1 polymer ?
#
loop_
_entity_poly.entity_id
_entity_poly.type
_entity_poly.pdbx_seq_one_letter_code
_entity_poly.pdbx_strand_id
1 'polypeptide(L)'
;MTTIEIDSPEVSTALSRPSWLVVHYRREDEGYGDWSLHAWGDIAPGAITGFPGGHPFAGEDAYGRFAWVRLADVSREVGFLVVDHTGAKDVAQDRLLDPAVTPEIWLRPGDPEVYPSAAAAGFTEELPGGDDVAVIHYRRADGDYAGWGLHAWEGTPKKPVWSIPLAPVTFDAFGAVFRVPVRPDAAGLRFVVHQGDHKDLPDDQRLDLTRSREVWMLAGTAAPVLPDLRSLGPELDPARALAVFLDRTTVALPPQLAELASAFALVAAPTGGLRRDGDELTGESTTLPLTPRPGGLFQAQSRHFPHLRSYRAFAVPELGDAALGHLLRGQLLAVGRDLSGRVTVVTALQLPGVLDDLYADAADAELGVVLDEEKPTISVWAPTARTVSLELSRTPGDDEPKILEMDRDNLTGIWSIAGKRKWLGRYYRYRVEVWHPAAQAVVTSSVTDPYSLSLSAGSTHSQLVDLSDPELMPPGWESLVKPPAVAPARMQITELHVRDFSIADTTVPAAERGTFLAFTHTESAGMRHLRMLADAGLTHAHLLPAFDFASVPDRRADQAVPKCDLAALPPDSPEQQRAVMAVADEDGFNWGYDPLHYTTPEGSFAVEPAGSSRILEFRRMVAALNEAGLRVVMDVVYNHTMADGLAPFSVLDRVVPGYYHRLLDDGTVAESTCCSNTAPEHMMMGRLVVDSIVTWARDYKVDGFRFDLMGHHPRANILETRVTLDHLDPGIYLYGEGWNFGEIAYDSRFVQATQVNMAGTGVGTFNDRLRDAVRGGGSFGDDPSEQGFATGLGARTPLSVHDRIKVGLSGGLATYRFVTHTGAEHSGSQIDYNGSPSGYAASPGESVTYVDAHDNEILYDAMAFKLPPSLPMADRVRMQVLALSIVVLGQGVGFVALGTERLRSKSLDRNSYNSGDWFNQLRWDSTQGNGFGIGLPPAPDNEDKWSWARPLLADPSLIPSAEMIDLTAARYAEMLRIRRASPVFGLPTADEVQRRLTFPLGGPSESPGVIVMCLDGSGLDHRWSTHVVVFNATEEPTVQFVPELAEVPLHLHPELAASADTLLRTSTAEGGTLTVPARSVAVFVADLAG
;
A
#
# COMPACT_ATOMS: atom_id res chain seq x y z
N MET A 1 -4.18 11.66 -4.14
CA MET A 1 -5.30 11.52 -3.18
C MET A 1 -6.57 11.46 -4.00
N THR A 2 -7.13 10.27 -4.13
CA THR A 2 -8.35 10.01 -4.88
C THR A 2 -9.54 10.62 -4.13
N THR A 3 -10.39 11.36 -4.84
CA THR A 3 -11.68 11.79 -4.29
C THR A 3 -12.69 10.73 -4.67
N ILE A 4 -13.33 10.12 -3.68
CA ILE A 4 -14.43 9.17 -3.92
C ILE A 4 -15.68 10.01 -4.20
N GLU A 5 -16.15 10.01 -5.44
CA GLU A 5 -17.46 10.57 -5.76
C GLU A 5 -18.55 9.64 -5.22
N ILE A 6 -19.41 10.18 -4.37
CA ILE A 6 -20.51 9.50 -3.70
C ILE A 6 -21.79 9.88 -4.45
N ASP A 7 -22.25 8.97 -5.29
CA ASP A 7 -23.52 9.05 -6.00
C ASP A 7 -24.60 8.17 -5.33
N SER A 8 -25.85 8.62 -5.34
CA SER A 8 -26.98 7.70 -5.08
C SER A 8 -27.24 6.81 -6.31
N PRO A 9 -27.43 5.48 -6.15
CA PRO A 9 -27.73 4.61 -7.30
C PRO A 9 -29.06 4.99 -7.98
N GLU A 10 -29.12 4.92 -9.32
CA GLU A 10 -30.39 5.04 -10.05
C GLU A 10 -31.36 3.92 -9.64
N VAL A 11 -32.57 4.31 -9.22
CA VAL A 11 -33.65 3.37 -8.88
C VAL A 11 -34.11 2.66 -10.15
N SER A 12 -33.73 1.39 -10.30
CA SER A 12 -34.26 0.51 -11.35
C SER A 12 -35.77 0.29 -11.15
N THR A 13 -36.56 0.65 -12.16
CA THR A 13 -38.04 0.57 -12.18
C THR A 13 -38.58 -0.82 -12.53
N ALA A 14 -37.82 -1.89 -12.29
CA ALA A 14 -38.30 -3.26 -12.49
C ALA A 14 -39.24 -3.68 -11.34
N LEU A 15 -40.55 -3.56 -11.58
CA LEU A 15 -41.63 -3.94 -10.66
C LEU A 15 -41.56 -5.43 -10.25
N SER A 16 -40.85 -5.73 -9.16
CA SER A 16 -41.08 -6.93 -8.34
C SER A 16 -42.33 -6.72 -7.49
N ARG A 17 -43.22 -7.71 -7.44
CA ARG A 17 -44.48 -7.60 -6.70
C ARG A 17 -44.24 -7.44 -5.19
N PRO A 18 -44.97 -6.56 -4.50
CA PRO A 18 -44.79 -6.33 -3.06
C PRO A 18 -45.30 -7.52 -2.26
N SER A 19 -44.51 -8.00 -1.29
CA SER A 19 -44.90 -9.07 -0.36
C SER A 19 -45.61 -8.55 0.91
N TRP A 20 -45.66 -7.22 1.08
CA TRP A 20 -46.19 -6.54 2.25
C TRP A 20 -46.97 -5.30 1.81
N LEU A 21 -48.06 -5.01 2.53
CA LEU A 21 -48.74 -3.72 2.52
C LEU A 21 -48.31 -2.94 3.77
N VAL A 22 -47.91 -1.70 3.57
CA VAL A 22 -47.52 -0.77 4.64
C VAL A 22 -48.63 0.25 4.83
N VAL A 23 -49.07 0.44 6.07
CA VAL A 23 -50.12 1.40 6.39
C VAL A 23 -49.64 2.35 7.47
N HIS A 24 -49.50 3.62 7.10
CA HIS A 24 -49.13 4.73 7.96
C HIS A 24 -50.38 5.41 8.49
N TYR A 25 -50.49 5.57 9.80
CA TYR A 25 -51.63 6.18 10.47
C TYR A 25 -51.15 7.25 11.45
N ARG A 26 -51.60 8.47 11.21
CA ARG A 26 -51.28 9.63 12.04
C ARG A 26 -52.47 9.98 12.93
N ARG A 27 -52.23 10.21 14.21
CA ARG A 27 -53.18 10.86 15.11
C ARG A 27 -52.61 12.20 15.56
N GLU A 28 -53.42 13.25 15.54
CA GLU A 28 -53.01 14.58 16.00
C GLU A 28 -52.73 14.64 17.52
N ASP A 29 -53.27 13.69 18.30
CA ASP A 29 -53.07 13.59 19.75
C ASP A 29 -51.92 12.65 20.15
N GLU A 30 -51.22 12.04 19.17
CA GLU A 30 -50.16 11.02 19.37
C GLU A 30 -50.60 9.81 20.24
N GLY A 31 -51.91 9.65 20.45
CA GLY A 31 -52.50 8.68 21.37
C GLY A 31 -52.78 7.32 20.72
N TYR A 32 -51.74 6.53 20.45
CA TYR A 32 -51.87 5.26 19.72
C TYR A 32 -52.04 4.01 20.60
N GLY A 33 -51.90 4.13 21.93
CA GLY A 33 -51.76 2.99 22.84
C GLY A 33 -52.89 1.96 22.80
N ASP A 34 -54.09 2.40 22.41
CA ASP A 34 -55.29 1.58 22.32
C ASP A 34 -55.68 1.18 20.89
N TRP A 35 -54.90 1.57 19.87
CA TRP A 35 -55.23 1.44 18.45
C TRP A 35 -54.37 0.41 17.71
N SER A 36 -54.98 -0.29 16.75
CA SER A 36 -54.34 -1.30 15.90
C SER A 36 -54.94 -1.31 14.48
N LEU A 37 -54.24 -1.94 13.53
CA LEU A 37 -54.71 -2.09 12.16
C LEU A 37 -55.35 -3.47 11.95
N HIS A 38 -56.66 -3.54 11.82
CA HIS A 38 -57.35 -4.76 11.43
C HIS A 38 -57.36 -4.91 9.90
N ALA A 39 -56.80 -5.99 9.35
CA ALA A 39 -56.74 -6.24 7.92
C ALA A 39 -57.31 -7.63 7.55
N TRP A 40 -57.88 -7.75 6.34
CA TRP A 40 -58.49 -8.95 5.78
C TRP A 40 -58.41 -8.95 4.24
N GLY A 41 -58.88 -10.02 3.59
CA GLY A 41 -58.81 -10.19 2.13
C GLY A 41 -57.58 -11.00 1.72
N ASP A 42 -56.88 -10.59 0.66
CA ASP A 42 -55.73 -11.30 0.10
C ASP A 42 -54.44 -11.10 0.93
N ILE A 43 -54.50 -11.40 2.22
CA ILE A 43 -53.38 -11.36 3.17
C ILE A 43 -52.92 -12.77 3.52
N ALA A 44 -51.65 -12.93 3.90
CA ALA A 44 -51.10 -14.25 4.19
C ALA A 44 -51.87 -14.93 5.34
N PRO A 45 -52.09 -16.26 5.33
CA PRO A 45 -52.88 -16.95 6.36
C PRO A 45 -52.43 -16.71 7.81
N GLY A 46 -51.13 -16.46 8.02
CA GLY A 46 -50.56 -16.14 9.33
C GLY A 46 -50.68 -14.67 9.76
N ALA A 47 -51.17 -13.79 8.88
CA ALA A 47 -51.41 -12.37 9.16
C ALA A 47 -52.89 -12.08 9.48
N ILE A 48 -53.80 -13.06 9.42
CA ILE A 48 -55.22 -12.83 9.72
C ILE A 48 -55.42 -12.65 11.23
N THR A 49 -55.88 -11.47 11.65
CA THR A 49 -56.29 -11.17 13.04
C THR A 49 -57.83 -11.23 13.18
N GLY A 50 -58.36 -11.63 14.34
CA GLY A 50 -59.81 -11.65 14.60
C GLY A 50 -60.33 -10.32 15.14
N PHE A 51 -61.42 -9.78 14.58
CA PHE A 51 -62.03 -8.52 15.04
C PHE A 51 -62.61 -8.64 16.47
N PRO A 52 -62.44 -7.66 17.38
CA PRO A 52 -61.87 -6.31 17.18
C PRO A 52 -60.35 -6.20 17.26
N GLY A 53 -59.60 -7.30 17.28
CA GLY A 53 -58.14 -7.28 17.26
C GLY A 53 -57.56 -6.95 15.89
N GLY A 54 -56.43 -6.26 15.87
CA GLY A 54 -55.67 -5.91 14.67
C GLY A 54 -54.16 -6.10 14.88
N HIS A 55 -53.39 -5.91 13.81
CA HIS A 55 -51.95 -5.79 13.86
C HIS A 55 -51.56 -4.60 14.75
N PRO A 56 -50.74 -4.78 15.78
CA PRO A 56 -50.17 -3.65 16.49
C PRO A 56 -49.32 -2.83 15.50
N PHE A 57 -49.26 -1.52 15.70
CA PHE A 57 -48.32 -0.71 14.94
C PHE A 57 -46.88 -1.17 15.22
N ALA A 58 -46.14 -1.41 14.15
CA ALA A 58 -44.80 -1.99 14.17
C ALA A 58 -43.72 -0.97 14.54
N GLY A 59 -44.01 0.32 14.40
CA GLY A 59 -43.11 1.42 14.70
C GLY A 59 -43.77 2.77 14.45
N GLU A 60 -42.94 3.81 14.49
CA GLU A 60 -43.33 5.20 14.25
C GLU A 60 -42.32 5.85 13.31
N ASP A 61 -42.81 6.54 12.29
CA ASP A 61 -42.02 7.33 11.34
C ASP A 61 -42.42 8.81 11.44
N ALA A 62 -41.89 9.65 10.54
CA ALA A 62 -42.18 11.09 10.55
C ALA A 62 -43.68 11.41 10.39
N TYR A 63 -44.43 10.57 9.66
CA TYR A 63 -45.87 10.78 9.46
C TYR A 63 -46.69 10.32 10.66
N GLY A 64 -46.33 9.20 11.28
CA GLY A 64 -47.06 8.65 12.42
C GLY A 64 -46.71 7.18 12.64
N ARG A 65 -47.63 6.42 13.25
CA ARG A 65 -47.39 4.99 13.46
C ARG A 65 -47.72 4.18 12.23
N PHE A 66 -46.90 3.17 11.93
CA PHE A 66 -47.11 2.31 10.78
C PHE A 66 -47.24 0.84 11.15
N ALA A 67 -47.95 0.09 10.31
CA ALA A 67 -48.12 -1.34 10.46
C ALA A 67 -47.84 -2.06 9.13
N TRP A 68 -47.31 -3.28 9.23
CA TRP A 68 -47.07 -4.16 8.08
C TRP A 68 -48.15 -5.24 8.04
N VAL A 69 -48.73 -5.44 6.87
CA VAL A 69 -49.67 -6.53 6.61
C VAL A 69 -49.08 -7.43 5.55
N ARG A 70 -48.82 -8.70 5.91
CA ARG A 70 -48.23 -9.66 4.96
C ARG A 70 -49.27 -10.01 3.91
N LEU A 71 -48.89 -9.89 2.64
CA LEU A 71 -49.77 -10.21 1.52
C LEU A 71 -49.70 -11.69 1.17
N ALA A 72 -50.80 -12.24 0.64
CA ALA A 72 -50.77 -13.55 -0.01
C ALA A 72 -50.00 -13.47 -1.34
N ASP A 73 -49.52 -14.60 -1.86
CA ASP A 73 -48.67 -14.66 -3.08
C ASP A 73 -49.32 -14.01 -4.33
N VAL A 74 -50.65 -13.92 -4.35
CA VAL A 74 -51.42 -13.12 -5.31
C VAL A 74 -52.38 -12.23 -4.54
N SER A 75 -51.98 -10.99 -4.29
CA SER A 75 -52.82 -10.01 -3.58
C SER A 75 -53.28 -8.91 -4.51
N ARG A 76 -54.60 -8.79 -4.67
CA ARG A 76 -55.26 -7.78 -5.52
C ARG A 76 -56.29 -6.97 -4.77
N GLU A 77 -56.77 -7.46 -3.64
CA GLU A 77 -57.71 -6.73 -2.79
C GLU A 77 -57.44 -7.02 -1.32
N VAL A 78 -57.00 -6.00 -0.58
CA VAL A 78 -56.84 -6.03 0.88
C VAL A 78 -57.80 -5.02 1.50
N GLY A 79 -58.64 -5.51 2.40
CA GLY A 79 -59.50 -4.69 3.24
C GLY A 79 -58.83 -4.37 4.57
N PHE A 80 -58.98 -3.15 5.08
CA PHE A 80 -58.43 -2.77 6.38
C PHE A 80 -59.23 -1.68 7.09
N LEU A 81 -59.05 -1.62 8.41
CA LEU A 81 -59.60 -0.63 9.33
C LEU A 81 -58.56 -0.32 10.42
N VAL A 82 -58.57 0.91 10.90
CA VAL A 82 -57.89 1.25 12.16
C VAL A 82 -58.94 1.17 13.26
N VAL A 83 -58.68 0.37 14.28
CA VAL A 83 -59.64 0.02 15.35
C VAL A 83 -58.99 0.13 16.72
N ASP A 84 -59.77 0.56 17.71
CA ASP A 84 -59.33 0.50 19.09
C ASP A 84 -59.56 -0.89 19.72
N HIS A 85 -59.02 -1.11 20.92
CA HIS A 85 -59.14 -2.38 21.65
C HIS A 85 -60.59 -2.80 21.98
N THR A 86 -61.56 -1.89 21.89
CA THR A 86 -63.00 -2.15 22.10
C THR A 86 -63.73 -2.48 20.79
N GLY A 87 -63.08 -2.27 19.64
CA GLY A 87 -63.66 -2.42 18.31
C GLY A 87 -64.29 -1.17 17.74
N ALA A 88 -64.08 0.00 18.37
CA ALA A 88 -64.49 1.25 17.77
C ALA A 88 -63.59 1.53 16.56
N LYS A 89 -64.21 1.80 15.41
CA LYS A 89 -63.50 2.07 14.17
C LYS A 89 -63.14 3.55 14.09
N ASP A 90 -61.94 3.84 13.59
CA ASP A 90 -61.47 5.20 13.25
C ASP A 90 -62.42 5.88 12.26
N VAL A 91 -62.92 5.12 11.29
CA VAL A 91 -63.98 5.53 10.35
C VAL A 91 -65.01 4.43 10.20
N ALA A 92 -66.25 4.81 9.88
CA ALA A 92 -67.34 3.85 9.75
C ALA A 92 -67.23 2.94 8.51
N GLN A 93 -66.51 3.40 7.47
CA GLN A 93 -66.38 2.73 6.19
C GLN A 93 -65.21 1.73 6.20
N ASP A 94 -65.45 0.54 5.64
CA ASP A 94 -64.38 -0.42 5.36
C ASP A 94 -63.56 0.07 4.17
N ARG A 95 -62.23 0.14 4.31
CA ARG A 95 -61.31 0.60 3.26
C ARG A 95 -60.76 -0.62 2.51
N LEU A 96 -60.60 -0.52 1.19
CA LEU A 96 -60.07 -1.57 0.31
C LEU A 96 -59.00 -0.97 -0.61
N LEU A 97 -57.93 -1.72 -0.91
CA LEU A 97 -56.91 -1.33 -1.88
C LEU A 97 -56.35 -2.53 -2.66
N ASP A 98 -55.77 -2.26 -3.85
CA ASP A 98 -54.91 -3.21 -4.58
C ASP A 98 -53.44 -2.94 -4.24
N PRO A 99 -52.77 -3.79 -3.43
CA PRO A 99 -51.40 -3.54 -3.02
C PRO A 99 -50.40 -3.72 -4.16
N ALA A 100 -50.78 -4.35 -5.28
CA ALA A 100 -49.94 -4.38 -6.48
C ALA A 100 -49.87 -3.01 -7.17
N VAL A 101 -50.82 -2.11 -6.90
CA VAL A 101 -50.83 -0.72 -7.39
C VAL A 101 -50.27 0.22 -6.34
N THR A 102 -50.68 0.07 -5.07
CA THR A 102 -50.30 0.95 -3.97
C THR A 102 -49.92 0.12 -2.73
N PRO A 103 -48.68 -0.39 -2.64
CA PRO A 103 -48.25 -1.25 -1.53
C PRO A 103 -47.97 -0.50 -0.23
N GLU A 104 -48.11 0.82 -0.25
CA GLU A 104 -47.85 1.69 0.89
C GLU A 104 -48.83 2.86 0.86
N ILE A 105 -49.48 3.11 1.98
CA ILE A 105 -50.57 4.08 2.08
C ILE A 105 -50.52 4.87 3.39
N TRP A 106 -51.12 6.07 3.36
CA TRP A 106 -51.18 7.01 4.47
C TRP A 106 -52.63 7.33 4.81
N LEU A 107 -52.92 7.35 6.11
CA LEU A 107 -54.26 7.54 6.66
C LEU A 107 -54.27 8.70 7.64
N ARG A 108 -55.39 9.43 7.66
CA ARG A 108 -55.68 10.48 8.64
C ARG A 108 -56.76 10.01 9.61
N PRO A 109 -56.76 10.51 10.86
CA PRO A 109 -57.72 10.08 11.86
C PRO A 109 -59.11 10.64 11.49
N GLY A 110 -60.13 9.78 11.49
CA GLY A 110 -61.51 10.16 11.15
C GLY A 110 -61.77 10.48 9.66
N ASP A 111 -60.80 10.26 8.78
CA ASP A 111 -60.91 10.53 7.35
C ASP A 111 -61.01 9.23 6.53
N PRO A 112 -62.10 8.99 5.78
CA PRO A 112 -62.26 7.73 5.04
C PRO A 112 -61.31 7.58 3.85
N GLU A 113 -60.64 8.64 3.40
CA GLU A 113 -59.75 8.62 2.24
C GLU A 113 -58.42 7.88 2.51
N VAL A 114 -57.90 7.21 1.47
CA VAL A 114 -56.62 6.48 1.50
C VAL A 114 -55.64 7.20 0.59
N TYR A 115 -54.53 7.67 1.16
CA TYR A 115 -53.57 8.47 0.41
C TYR A 115 -52.38 7.62 -0.05
N PRO A 116 -51.92 7.76 -1.31
CA PRO A 116 -50.80 6.99 -1.84
C PRO A 116 -49.42 7.57 -1.45
N SER A 117 -49.39 8.68 -0.71
CA SER A 117 -48.18 9.29 -0.16
C SER A 117 -48.51 10.17 1.05
N ALA A 118 -47.52 10.41 1.92
CA ALA A 118 -47.65 11.31 3.06
C ALA A 118 -48.04 12.75 2.62
N ALA A 119 -47.43 13.22 1.53
CA ALA A 119 -47.73 14.53 0.93
C ALA A 119 -49.19 14.61 0.44
N ALA A 120 -49.72 13.55 -0.19
CA ALA A 120 -51.12 13.50 -0.61
C ALA A 120 -52.08 13.52 0.59
N ALA A 121 -51.68 12.95 1.73
CA ALA A 121 -52.43 13.06 2.99
C ALA A 121 -52.34 14.45 3.65
N GLY A 122 -51.64 15.41 3.04
CA GLY A 122 -51.44 16.75 3.59
C GLY A 122 -50.40 16.78 4.72
N PHE A 123 -49.55 15.77 4.83
CA PHE A 123 -48.34 15.87 5.63
C PHE A 123 -47.21 16.42 4.77
N THR A 124 -46.87 17.65 5.06
CA THR A 124 -45.56 18.19 4.72
C THR A 124 -44.73 17.97 5.96
N GLU A 125 -43.69 17.14 5.84
CA GLU A 125 -42.68 17.03 6.88
C GLU A 125 -42.02 18.41 6.95
N GLU A 126 -42.35 19.21 7.97
CA GLU A 126 -41.49 20.34 8.34
C GLU A 126 -40.23 19.73 8.97
N LEU A 127 -39.38 19.17 8.11
CA LEU A 127 -38.01 18.82 8.45
C LEU A 127 -37.37 20.08 9.02
N PRO A 128 -36.79 20.05 10.23
CA PRO A 128 -36.01 21.17 10.72
C PRO A 128 -34.74 21.30 9.86
N GLY A 129 -34.81 22.12 8.82
CA GLY A 129 -33.71 22.44 7.90
C GLY A 129 -34.12 22.22 6.45
N GLY A 130 -34.36 23.32 5.73
CA GLY A 130 -34.76 23.33 4.32
C GLY A 130 -33.66 22.91 3.34
N ASP A 131 -33.76 23.40 2.11
CA ASP A 131 -32.83 23.20 0.98
C ASP A 131 -31.38 23.71 1.22
N ASP A 132 -30.92 23.74 2.47
CA ASP A 132 -29.63 24.29 2.92
C ASP A 132 -28.83 23.29 3.79
N VAL A 133 -29.20 22.00 3.82
CA VAL A 133 -28.47 20.97 4.60
C VAL A 133 -28.31 19.67 3.80
N ALA A 134 -27.15 19.00 3.95
CA ALA A 134 -26.93 17.61 3.55
C ALA A 134 -26.93 16.69 4.79
N VAL A 135 -27.53 15.51 4.66
CA VAL A 135 -27.68 14.52 5.74
C VAL A 135 -26.81 13.30 5.43
N ILE A 136 -25.94 12.94 6.38
CA ILE A 136 -25.01 11.84 6.21
C ILE A 136 -25.22 10.86 7.35
N HIS A 137 -25.68 9.66 7.02
CA HIS A 137 -25.87 8.54 7.93
C HIS A 137 -24.63 7.67 7.91
N TYR A 138 -24.06 7.39 9.07
CA TYR A 138 -22.78 6.71 9.21
C TYR A 138 -22.88 5.60 10.24
N ARG A 139 -22.59 4.37 9.81
CA ARG A 139 -22.68 3.18 10.65
C ARG A 139 -21.31 2.56 10.84
N ARG A 140 -20.91 2.40 12.09
CA ARG A 140 -19.72 1.62 12.48
C ARG A 140 -20.08 0.20 12.84
N ALA A 141 -19.27 -0.76 12.41
CA ALA A 141 -19.49 -2.19 12.69
C ALA A 141 -19.33 -2.53 14.18
N ASP A 142 -18.45 -1.80 14.89
CA ASP A 142 -18.22 -1.94 16.33
C ASP A 142 -19.27 -1.20 17.19
N GLY A 143 -20.07 -0.31 16.59
CA GLY A 143 -21.04 0.54 17.28
C GLY A 143 -20.43 1.62 18.17
N ASP A 144 -19.10 1.83 18.13
CA ASP A 144 -18.42 2.83 18.96
C ASP A 144 -18.18 4.13 18.18
N TYR A 145 -18.96 5.16 18.51
CA TYR A 145 -18.88 6.48 17.88
C TYR A 145 -18.12 7.51 18.75
N ALA A 146 -17.52 7.10 19.87
CA ALA A 146 -16.88 8.03 20.79
C ALA A 146 -15.70 8.77 20.13
N GLY A 147 -15.77 10.10 20.05
CA GLY A 147 -14.72 10.92 19.44
C GLY A 147 -14.72 10.96 17.90
N TRP A 148 -15.59 10.19 17.24
CA TRP A 148 -15.79 10.24 15.80
C TRP A 148 -16.69 11.44 15.43
N GLY A 149 -16.31 12.18 14.41
CA GLY A 149 -17.09 13.29 13.88
C GLY A 149 -16.80 13.55 12.40
N LEU A 150 -17.59 14.43 11.81
CA LEU A 150 -17.54 14.73 10.38
C LEU A 150 -16.85 16.07 10.11
N HIS A 151 -15.86 16.07 9.24
CA HIS A 151 -15.15 17.25 8.77
C HIS A 151 -15.55 17.54 7.33
N ALA A 152 -16.24 18.65 7.07
CA ALA A 152 -16.70 19.04 5.73
C ALA A 152 -16.09 20.37 5.27
N TRP A 153 -15.68 20.50 4.00
CA TRP A 153 -14.96 21.70 3.54
C TRP A 153 -15.35 22.23 2.17
N GLU A 154 -15.79 21.41 1.23
CA GLU A 154 -16.42 21.88 -0.02
C GLU A 154 -17.94 21.98 0.19
N GLY A 155 -18.61 22.94 -0.43
CA GLY A 155 -20.08 23.05 -0.38
C GLY A 155 -20.71 23.56 0.92
N THR A 156 -19.99 23.59 2.05
CA THR A 156 -20.50 24.13 3.32
C THR A 156 -20.18 25.63 3.51
N PRO A 157 -21.03 26.44 4.19
CA PRO A 157 -20.72 27.85 4.48
C PRO A 157 -19.66 28.03 5.57
N LYS A 158 -19.36 26.99 6.37
CA LYS A 158 -18.36 27.05 7.44
C LYS A 158 -17.66 25.70 7.62
N LYS A 159 -16.37 25.67 7.29
CA LYS A 159 -15.49 24.51 7.55
C LYS A 159 -15.29 24.34 9.07
N PRO A 160 -15.52 23.14 9.65
CA PRO A 160 -15.15 22.84 11.03
C PRO A 160 -13.63 22.83 11.17
N VAL A 161 -13.11 23.07 12.38
CA VAL A 161 -11.67 22.95 12.64
C VAL A 161 -11.34 21.46 12.69
N TRP A 162 -10.21 21.03 12.13
CA TRP A 162 -9.84 19.60 12.08
C TRP A 162 -9.92 18.94 13.46
N SER A 163 -9.30 19.54 14.48
CA SER A 163 -9.33 19.03 15.86
C SER A 163 -10.72 19.08 16.54
N ILE A 164 -11.75 19.64 15.89
CA ILE A 164 -13.12 19.78 16.41
C ILE A 164 -14.12 19.48 15.27
N PRO A 165 -14.30 18.21 14.89
CA PRO A 165 -15.26 17.84 13.85
C PRO A 165 -16.70 18.11 14.26
N LEU A 166 -17.61 18.08 13.28
CA LEU A 166 -19.05 18.09 13.53
C LEU A 166 -19.44 16.81 14.27
N ALA A 167 -20.00 16.94 15.46
CA ALA A 167 -20.59 15.82 16.18
C ALA A 167 -21.90 15.36 15.50
N PRO A 168 -22.26 14.07 15.61
CA PRO A 168 -23.57 13.61 15.13
C PRO A 168 -24.69 14.32 15.89
N VAL A 169 -25.75 14.71 15.17
CA VAL A 169 -26.88 15.45 15.73
C VAL A 169 -27.95 14.52 16.32
N THR A 170 -28.02 13.28 15.84
CA THR A 170 -28.88 12.21 16.35
C THR A 170 -28.30 10.85 15.97
N PHE A 171 -28.94 9.78 16.43
CA PHE A 171 -28.70 8.41 16.00
C PHE A 171 -30.03 7.80 15.55
N ASP A 172 -30.01 7.03 14.46
CA ASP A 172 -31.16 6.30 13.94
C ASP A 172 -30.91 4.77 13.94
N ALA A 173 -31.79 4.00 13.31
CA ALA A 173 -31.64 2.54 13.23
C ALA A 173 -30.43 2.08 12.40
N PHE A 174 -29.87 2.97 11.57
CA PHE A 174 -28.69 2.70 10.77
C PHE A 174 -27.40 3.08 11.53
N GLY A 175 -27.33 4.26 12.15
CA GLY A 175 -26.14 4.69 12.89
C GLY A 175 -26.16 6.16 13.32
N ALA A 176 -24.99 6.79 13.33
CA ALA A 176 -24.81 8.21 13.61
C ALA A 176 -25.33 9.07 12.45
N VAL A 177 -26.05 10.15 12.75
CA VAL A 177 -26.60 11.06 11.73
C VAL A 177 -25.94 12.43 11.84
N PHE A 178 -25.29 12.87 10.77
CA PHE A 178 -24.71 14.20 10.64
C PHE A 178 -25.61 15.08 9.78
N ARG A 179 -25.81 16.35 10.19
CA ARG A 179 -26.49 17.38 9.39
C ARG A 179 -25.50 18.48 9.08
N VAL A 180 -25.12 18.61 7.82
CA VAL A 180 -24.09 19.53 7.35
C VAL A 180 -24.74 20.68 6.59
N PRO A 181 -24.67 21.94 7.07
CA PRO A 181 -25.15 23.08 6.29
C PRO A 181 -24.43 23.16 4.95
N VAL A 182 -25.16 23.41 3.87
CA VAL A 182 -24.63 23.59 2.51
C VAL A 182 -24.99 24.97 1.97
N ARG A 183 -24.14 25.53 1.12
CA ARG A 183 -24.41 26.82 0.46
C ARG A 183 -25.49 26.61 -0.62
N PRO A 184 -26.35 27.61 -0.87
CA PRO A 184 -27.41 27.49 -1.87
C PRO A 184 -26.93 27.18 -3.30
N ASP A 185 -25.68 27.53 -3.62
CA ASP A 185 -25.04 27.35 -4.94
C ASP A 185 -24.09 26.13 -5.00
N ALA A 186 -24.01 25.32 -3.94
CA ALA A 186 -23.09 24.19 -3.87
C ALA A 186 -23.57 23.01 -4.74
N ALA A 187 -22.75 22.64 -5.72
CA ALA A 187 -22.96 21.43 -6.54
C ALA A 187 -22.41 20.15 -5.87
N GLY A 188 -21.53 20.26 -4.88
CA GLY A 188 -20.98 19.11 -4.17
C GLY A 188 -20.56 19.45 -2.73
N LEU A 189 -20.53 18.45 -1.87
CA LEU A 189 -20.09 18.52 -0.47
C LEU A 189 -18.93 17.55 -0.26
N ARG A 190 -17.73 18.07 0.03
CA ARG A 190 -16.60 17.23 0.44
C ARG A 190 -16.56 17.08 1.94
N PHE A 191 -16.36 15.86 2.40
CA PHE A 191 -16.26 15.54 3.80
C PHE A 191 -15.38 14.31 4.07
N VAL A 192 -15.08 14.10 5.35
CA VAL A 192 -14.42 12.93 5.90
C VAL A 192 -14.99 12.70 7.29
N VAL A 193 -15.15 11.42 7.67
CA VAL A 193 -15.47 11.05 9.06
C VAL A 193 -14.17 10.65 9.75
N HIS A 194 -13.88 11.17 10.94
CA HIS A 194 -12.60 10.94 11.62
C HIS A 194 -12.70 11.05 13.15
N GLN A 195 -11.75 10.43 13.84
CA GLN A 195 -11.53 10.52 15.29
C GLN A 195 -10.10 11.01 15.56
N GLY A 196 -9.95 12.27 16.01
CA GLY A 196 -8.62 12.89 16.08
C GLY A 196 -8.00 12.97 14.68
N ASP A 197 -6.80 12.43 14.49
CA ASP A 197 -6.16 12.37 13.17
C ASP A 197 -6.48 11.08 12.39
N HIS A 198 -7.27 10.18 12.97
CA HIS A 198 -7.64 8.90 12.34
C HIS A 198 -8.89 9.07 11.47
N LYS A 199 -8.73 9.06 10.14
CA LYS A 199 -9.84 9.07 9.19
C LYS A 199 -10.50 7.68 9.06
N ASP A 200 -11.80 7.66 8.81
CA ASP A 200 -12.58 6.46 8.52
C ASP A 200 -12.21 5.85 7.17
N LEU A 201 -12.10 6.70 6.13
CA LEU A 201 -11.50 6.35 4.86
C LEU A 201 -10.26 7.20 4.62
N PRO A 202 -9.21 6.64 4.01
CA PRO A 202 -8.00 7.40 3.69
C PRO A 202 -8.28 8.53 2.68
N ASP A 203 -9.21 8.26 1.76
CA ASP A 203 -9.63 9.17 0.70
C ASP A 203 -10.73 10.14 1.14
N ASP A 204 -10.71 11.32 0.52
CA ASP A 204 -11.72 12.34 0.73
C ASP A 204 -13.00 11.98 -0.01
N GLN A 205 -14.14 12.16 0.66
CA GLN A 205 -15.46 11.80 0.14
C GLN A 205 -16.11 13.05 -0.45
N ARG A 206 -16.77 12.93 -1.61
CA ARG A 206 -17.51 14.04 -2.23
C ARG A 206 -18.92 13.60 -2.59
N LEU A 207 -19.93 14.18 -1.94
CA LEU A 207 -21.34 13.98 -2.27
C LEU A 207 -21.76 14.99 -3.36
N ASP A 208 -22.27 14.50 -4.49
CA ASP A 208 -22.87 15.35 -5.53
C ASP A 208 -24.25 15.85 -5.07
N LEU A 209 -24.29 17.12 -4.64
CA LEU A 209 -25.50 17.77 -4.13
C LEU A 209 -26.52 18.10 -5.22
N THR A 210 -26.15 17.97 -6.51
CA THR A 210 -27.10 18.08 -7.62
C THR A 210 -27.90 16.80 -7.83
N ARG A 211 -27.43 15.67 -7.26
CA ARG A 211 -28.05 14.34 -7.38
C ARG A 211 -28.70 13.87 -6.10
N SER A 212 -28.05 14.04 -4.95
CA SER A 212 -28.62 13.73 -3.64
C SER A 212 -28.07 14.61 -2.54
N ARG A 213 -28.89 14.85 -1.52
CA ARG A 213 -28.50 15.55 -0.29
C ARG A 213 -28.59 14.67 0.94
N GLU A 214 -28.82 13.38 0.76
CA GLU A 214 -28.88 12.40 1.83
C GLU A 214 -28.17 11.11 1.40
N VAL A 215 -27.34 10.55 2.28
CA VAL A 215 -26.54 9.36 1.97
C VAL A 215 -26.30 8.50 3.21
N TRP A 216 -26.18 7.18 3.00
CA TRP A 216 -25.84 6.22 4.04
C TRP A 216 -24.50 5.55 3.75
N MET A 217 -23.67 5.43 4.77
CA MET A 217 -22.30 4.96 4.64
C MET A 217 -21.96 3.99 5.76
N LEU A 218 -21.20 2.97 5.42
CA LEU A 218 -20.58 2.07 6.39
C LEU A 218 -19.15 2.52 6.63
N ALA A 219 -18.71 2.44 7.88
CA ALA A 219 -17.34 2.70 8.27
C ALA A 219 -16.36 1.83 7.48
N GLY A 220 -15.35 2.46 6.87
CA GLY A 220 -14.37 1.77 6.04
C GLY A 220 -14.86 1.40 4.64
N THR A 221 -16.02 1.87 4.19
CA THR A 221 -16.58 1.58 2.85
C THR A 221 -16.74 2.85 2.00
N ALA A 222 -16.13 2.87 0.82
CA ALA A 222 -16.17 4.00 -0.13
C ALA A 222 -17.55 4.21 -0.78
N ALA A 223 -18.23 3.13 -1.17
CA ALA A 223 -19.51 3.23 -1.84
C ALA A 223 -20.65 3.50 -0.83
N PRO A 224 -21.52 4.48 -1.08
CA PRO A 224 -22.71 4.67 -0.26
C PRO A 224 -23.62 3.45 -0.39
N VAL A 225 -24.22 3.05 0.73
CA VAL A 225 -25.24 2.02 0.74
C VAL A 225 -26.60 2.67 0.54
N LEU A 226 -27.46 2.04 -0.25
CA LEU A 226 -28.89 2.25 -0.05
C LEU A 226 -29.26 1.43 1.19
N PRO A 227 -30.00 1.98 2.16
CA PRO A 227 -30.81 1.15 3.03
C PRO A 227 -31.90 0.54 2.14
N ASP A 228 -31.54 -0.49 1.40
CA ASP A 228 -32.52 -1.47 1.00
C ASP A 228 -32.90 -2.22 2.28
N LEU A 229 -33.84 -1.64 3.02
CA LEU A 229 -34.47 -2.29 4.17
C LEU A 229 -35.30 -3.51 3.72
N ARG A 230 -35.24 -3.90 2.43
CA ARG A 230 -35.73 -5.16 1.85
C ARG A 230 -34.61 -6.18 1.57
N SER A 231 -33.34 -5.87 1.81
CA SER A 231 -32.20 -6.81 1.67
C SER A 231 -31.17 -6.79 2.80
N LEU A 232 -31.55 -6.39 4.02
CA LEU A 232 -30.79 -6.75 5.21
C LEU A 232 -30.75 -8.28 5.40
N GLY A 233 -29.71 -8.88 4.82
CA GLY A 233 -29.16 -10.19 5.08
C GLY A 233 -27.99 -10.48 4.12
N PRO A 234 -26.71 -10.44 4.55
CA PRO A 234 -25.57 -10.95 3.77
C PRO A 234 -25.57 -12.49 3.64
N GLU A 235 -26.72 -13.13 3.46
CA GLU A 235 -26.86 -14.57 3.71
C GLU A 235 -27.07 -15.44 2.49
N LEU A 236 -27.17 -14.87 1.29
CA LEU A 236 -27.80 -15.59 0.19
C LEU A 236 -27.12 -15.37 -1.17
N ASP A 237 -25.85 -14.94 -1.20
CA ASP A 237 -25.05 -14.88 -2.42
C ASP A 237 -24.03 -16.04 -2.46
N PRO A 238 -24.21 -17.04 -3.35
CA PRO A 238 -23.25 -18.14 -3.50
C PRO A 238 -21.87 -17.68 -4.03
N ALA A 239 -21.72 -16.43 -4.48
CA ALA A 239 -20.43 -15.88 -4.90
C ALA A 239 -19.60 -15.29 -3.74
N ARG A 240 -20.24 -14.88 -2.63
CA ARG A 240 -19.50 -14.36 -1.46
C ARG A 240 -18.96 -15.51 -0.62
N ALA A 241 -17.66 -15.48 -0.31
CA ALA A 241 -16.98 -16.51 0.45
C ALA A 241 -16.78 -16.08 1.91
N LEU A 242 -17.84 -16.22 2.71
CA LEU A 242 -17.89 -15.86 4.13
C LEU A 242 -17.50 -17.03 5.05
N ALA A 243 -17.51 -18.26 4.52
CA ALA A 243 -17.00 -19.43 5.23
C ALA A 243 -15.52 -19.66 4.90
N VAL A 244 -14.75 -20.22 5.85
CA VAL A 244 -13.34 -20.55 5.65
C VAL A 244 -13.11 -22.04 5.88
N PHE A 245 -12.56 -22.75 4.89
CA PHE A 245 -12.15 -24.14 5.01
C PHE A 245 -10.69 -24.20 5.49
N LEU A 246 -10.51 -24.36 6.79
CA LEU A 246 -9.22 -24.13 7.46
C LEU A 246 -8.24 -25.29 7.32
N ASP A 247 -8.74 -26.51 7.43
CA ASP A 247 -7.96 -27.74 7.34
C ASP A 247 -8.92 -28.89 7.01
N ARG A 248 -8.38 -30.09 6.82
CA ARG A 248 -9.15 -31.29 6.41
C ARG A 248 -10.29 -31.66 7.36
N THR A 249 -10.33 -31.07 8.55
CA THR A 249 -11.29 -31.40 9.60
C THR A 249 -12.20 -30.24 9.99
N THR A 250 -12.01 -29.03 9.46
CA THR A 250 -12.65 -27.82 10.01
C THR A 250 -13.08 -26.81 8.95
N VAL A 251 -14.36 -26.46 8.97
CA VAL A 251 -14.91 -25.25 8.34
C VAL A 251 -15.29 -24.26 9.44
N ALA A 252 -14.97 -22.98 9.24
CA ALA A 252 -15.30 -21.89 10.14
C ALA A 252 -16.29 -20.92 9.49
N LEU A 253 -17.21 -20.38 10.29
CA LEU A 253 -18.25 -19.43 9.87
C LEU A 253 -18.33 -18.26 10.87
N PRO A 254 -18.60 -17.03 10.39
CA PRO A 254 -18.91 -15.90 11.24
C PRO A 254 -20.06 -16.23 12.21
N PRO A 255 -20.00 -15.80 13.49
CA PRO A 255 -21.04 -16.10 14.47
C PRO A 255 -22.44 -15.72 14.02
N GLN A 256 -22.58 -14.58 13.36
CA GLN A 256 -23.86 -14.05 12.90
C GLN A 256 -24.52 -14.98 11.87
N LEU A 257 -23.73 -15.52 10.93
CA LEU A 257 -24.22 -16.51 9.96
C LEU A 257 -24.53 -17.85 10.61
N ALA A 258 -23.65 -18.30 11.51
CA ALA A 258 -23.80 -19.57 12.19
C ALA A 258 -25.07 -19.64 13.06
N GLU A 259 -25.59 -18.50 13.51
CA GLU A 259 -26.79 -18.39 14.35
C GLU A 259 -28.11 -18.45 13.55
N LEU A 260 -28.07 -18.26 12.23
CA LEU A 260 -29.27 -18.24 11.38
C LEU A 260 -29.70 -19.63 10.89
N ALA A 261 -28.93 -20.66 11.21
CA ALA A 261 -29.24 -22.04 10.85
C ALA A 261 -29.08 -22.98 12.05
N SER A 262 -29.90 -24.03 12.07
CA SER A 262 -29.84 -25.10 13.08
C SER A 262 -28.94 -26.26 12.66
N ALA A 263 -28.69 -26.41 11.36
CA ALA A 263 -27.79 -27.40 10.80
C ALA A 263 -27.05 -26.83 9.59
N PHE A 264 -25.80 -27.25 9.39
CA PHE A 264 -24.99 -26.86 8.25
C PHE A 264 -24.53 -28.09 7.46
N ALA A 265 -24.31 -27.89 6.17
CA ALA A 265 -23.68 -28.88 5.29
C ALA A 265 -22.72 -28.19 4.32
N LEU A 266 -21.67 -28.90 3.95
CA LEU A 266 -20.82 -28.57 2.81
C LEU A 266 -21.44 -29.19 1.56
N VAL A 267 -21.76 -28.35 0.58
CA VAL A 267 -22.38 -28.76 -0.68
C VAL A 267 -21.40 -28.51 -1.83
N ALA A 268 -21.13 -29.55 -2.60
CA ALA A 268 -20.15 -29.52 -3.67
C ALA A 268 -20.78 -29.83 -5.02
N ALA A 269 -20.48 -29.01 -6.03
CA ALA A 269 -20.84 -29.25 -7.43
C ALA A 269 -19.58 -29.25 -8.31
N PRO A 270 -19.18 -30.41 -8.88
CA PRO A 270 -17.93 -30.54 -9.64
C PRO A 270 -17.78 -29.60 -10.85
N THR A 271 -18.91 -29.19 -11.44
CA THR A 271 -18.97 -28.26 -12.59
C THR A 271 -19.67 -26.94 -12.25
N GLY A 272 -19.99 -26.73 -10.97
CA GLY A 272 -20.80 -25.62 -10.50
C GLY A 272 -22.26 -25.69 -10.90
N GLY A 273 -22.92 -24.53 -10.92
CA GLY A 273 -24.33 -24.39 -11.30
C GLY A 273 -25.31 -24.54 -10.13
N LEU A 274 -24.83 -24.57 -8.89
CA LEU A 274 -25.71 -24.52 -7.72
C LEU A 274 -26.39 -23.17 -7.65
N ARG A 275 -27.71 -23.19 -7.49
CA ARG A 275 -28.55 -21.98 -7.39
C ARG A 275 -29.55 -22.16 -6.27
N ARG A 276 -29.75 -21.10 -5.49
CA ARG A 276 -30.88 -21.04 -4.57
C ARG A 276 -32.15 -20.76 -5.35
N ASP A 277 -33.20 -21.52 -5.07
CA ASP A 277 -34.55 -21.30 -5.58
C ASP A 277 -35.52 -21.30 -4.38
N GLY A 278 -35.93 -20.11 -3.97
CA GLY A 278 -36.68 -19.91 -2.72
C GLY A 278 -35.95 -20.45 -1.50
N ASP A 279 -36.58 -21.38 -0.78
CA ASP A 279 -36.06 -22.02 0.43
C ASP A 279 -35.22 -23.28 0.15
N GLU A 280 -34.93 -23.57 -1.12
CA GLU A 280 -34.19 -24.75 -1.57
C GLU A 280 -32.90 -24.39 -2.31
N LEU A 281 -31.99 -25.37 -2.39
CA LEU A 281 -30.80 -25.31 -3.23
C LEU A 281 -30.95 -26.33 -4.34
N THR A 282 -30.80 -25.88 -5.58
CA THR A 282 -30.98 -26.66 -6.81
C THR A 282 -29.63 -26.83 -7.51
N GLY A 283 -29.50 -27.92 -8.28
CA GLY A 283 -28.27 -28.29 -8.99
C GLY A 283 -27.73 -29.65 -8.56
N GLU A 284 -26.99 -30.32 -9.45
CA GLU A 284 -26.35 -31.59 -9.14
C GLU A 284 -25.23 -31.36 -8.12
N SER A 285 -25.33 -32.00 -6.96
CA SER A 285 -24.38 -31.80 -5.87
C SER A 285 -24.19 -33.03 -5.00
N THR A 286 -23.05 -33.06 -4.33
CA THR A 286 -22.77 -33.93 -3.18
C THR A 286 -22.88 -33.11 -1.90
N THR A 287 -23.56 -33.63 -0.89
CA THR A 287 -23.79 -32.95 0.39
C THR A 287 -23.11 -33.72 1.52
N LEU A 288 -22.30 -33.02 2.31
CA LEU A 288 -21.58 -33.54 3.47
C LEU A 288 -22.04 -32.79 4.73
N PRO A 289 -22.54 -33.47 5.78
CA PRO A 289 -23.01 -32.78 6.99
C PRO A 289 -21.85 -32.14 7.75
N LEU A 290 -22.03 -30.90 8.21
CA LEU A 290 -21.07 -30.20 9.06
C LEU A 290 -21.50 -30.29 10.53
N THR A 291 -20.65 -30.82 11.39
CA THR A 291 -20.98 -31.03 12.82
C THR A 291 -20.46 -29.89 13.67
N PRO A 292 -21.30 -29.11 14.38
CA PRO A 292 -20.84 -28.00 15.22
C PRO A 292 -19.79 -28.45 16.25
N ARG A 293 -18.73 -27.65 16.45
CA ARG A 293 -17.72 -27.83 17.51
C ARG A 293 -17.98 -26.79 18.62
N PRO A 294 -18.55 -27.17 19.77
CA PRO A 294 -18.93 -26.21 20.82
C PRO A 294 -17.77 -25.39 21.40
N GLY A 295 -16.53 -25.88 21.29
CA GLY A 295 -15.33 -25.17 21.73
C GLY A 295 -14.76 -24.17 20.71
N GLY A 296 -15.37 -24.04 19.53
CA GLY A 296 -14.84 -23.23 18.43
C GLY A 296 -13.59 -23.85 17.80
N LEU A 297 -12.68 -22.97 17.34
CA LEU A 297 -11.41 -23.36 16.75
C LEU A 297 -10.45 -23.97 17.78
N PHE A 298 -9.61 -24.89 17.32
CA PHE A 298 -8.48 -25.39 18.12
C PHE A 298 -7.48 -24.29 18.41
N GLN A 299 -6.71 -24.44 19.50
CA GLN A 299 -5.71 -23.45 19.88
C GLN A 299 -4.65 -23.22 18.78
N ALA A 300 -4.23 -24.28 18.08
CA ALA A 300 -3.29 -24.16 16.96
C ALA A 300 -3.89 -23.34 15.80
N GLN A 301 -5.13 -23.64 15.38
CA GLN A 301 -5.86 -22.88 14.37
C GLN A 301 -6.02 -21.41 14.78
N SER A 302 -6.37 -21.14 16.04
CA SER A 302 -6.52 -19.77 16.57
C SER A 302 -5.21 -18.97 16.63
N ARG A 303 -4.06 -19.66 16.67
CA ARG A 303 -2.74 -19.01 16.58
C ARG A 303 -2.33 -18.76 15.14
N HIS A 304 -2.66 -19.68 14.24
CA HIS A 304 -2.36 -19.55 12.81
C HIS A 304 -3.29 -18.55 12.11
N PHE A 305 -4.57 -18.51 12.48
CA PHE A 305 -5.61 -17.60 11.97
C PHE A 305 -6.21 -16.74 13.10
N PRO A 306 -5.46 -15.80 13.69
CA PRO A 306 -5.92 -14.99 14.83
C PRO A 306 -7.18 -14.17 14.55
N HIS A 307 -7.34 -13.66 13.32
CA HIS A 307 -8.54 -12.93 12.89
C HIS A 307 -9.83 -13.78 12.91
N LEU A 308 -9.73 -15.11 12.87
CA LEU A 308 -10.88 -16.02 12.84
C LEU A 308 -11.26 -16.55 14.24
N ARG A 309 -10.59 -16.11 15.32
CA ARG A 309 -10.79 -16.66 16.68
C ARG A 309 -12.23 -16.64 17.18
N SER A 310 -13.03 -15.67 16.74
CA SER A 310 -14.44 -15.55 17.13
C SER A 310 -15.38 -16.47 16.35
N TYR A 311 -14.92 -17.06 15.25
CA TYR A 311 -15.74 -17.84 14.33
C TYR A 311 -16.25 -19.13 14.98
N ARG A 312 -17.45 -19.56 14.57
CA ARG A 312 -17.98 -20.87 14.92
C ARG A 312 -17.33 -21.93 14.03
N ALA A 313 -16.87 -23.00 14.65
CA ALA A 313 -16.19 -24.08 13.96
C ALA A 313 -17.11 -25.28 13.78
N PHE A 314 -16.96 -25.95 12.64
CA PHE A 314 -17.72 -27.14 12.29
C PHE A 314 -16.77 -28.22 11.81
N ALA A 315 -16.92 -29.44 12.33
CA ALA A 315 -16.19 -30.60 11.88
C ALA A 315 -16.69 -31.07 10.52
N VAL A 316 -15.76 -31.28 9.60
CA VAL A 316 -15.99 -31.91 8.29
C VAL A 316 -15.91 -33.44 8.46
N PRO A 317 -16.78 -34.22 7.81
CA PRO A 317 -16.66 -35.68 7.81
C PRO A 317 -15.29 -36.13 7.27
N GLU A 318 -14.71 -37.16 7.87
CA GLU A 318 -13.40 -37.66 7.45
C GLU A 318 -13.47 -38.18 6.00
N LEU A 319 -12.67 -37.57 5.13
CA LEU A 319 -12.48 -37.97 3.75
C LEU A 319 -11.02 -38.37 3.55
N GLY A 320 -10.78 -39.43 2.77
CA GLY A 320 -9.43 -39.71 2.28
C GLY A 320 -8.93 -38.58 1.38
N ASP A 321 -7.62 -38.39 1.35
CA ASP A 321 -6.87 -37.35 0.64
C ASP A 321 -7.34 -37.14 -0.79
N ALA A 322 -7.48 -38.24 -1.54
CA ALA A 322 -7.92 -38.23 -2.92
C ALA A 322 -9.38 -37.74 -3.08
N ALA A 323 -10.26 -38.09 -2.14
CA ALA A 323 -11.66 -37.68 -2.18
C ALA A 323 -11.81 -36.20 -1.84
N LEU A 324 -11.09 -35.71 -0.82
CA LEU A 324 -11.05 -34.28 -0.49
C LEU A 324 -10.41 -33.47 -1.62
N GLY A 325 -9.27 -33.93 -2.16
CA GLY A 325 -8.62 -33.29 -3.29
C GLY A 325 -9.52 -33.21 -4.53
N HIS A 326 -10.39 -34.21 -4.76
CA HIS A 326 -11.40 -34.13 -5.82
C HIS A 326 -12.50 -33.10 -5.50
N LEU A 327 -12.95 -33.04 -4.24
CA LEU A 327 -13.97 -32.11 -3.77
C LEU A 327 -13.57 -30.63 -3.97
N LEU A 328 -12.30 -30.30 -3.71
CA LEU A 328 -11.74 -28.94 -3.79
C LEU A 328 -11.58 -28.39 -5.22
N ARG A 329 -11.92 -29.16 -6.26
CA ARG A 329 -11.73 -28.79 -7.68
C ARG A 329 -13.01 -28.29 -8.37
N GLY A 330 -14.06 -28.06 -7.61
CA GLY A 330 -15.37 -27.58 -8.09
C GLY A 330 -15.94 -26.46 -7.22
N GLN A 331 -17.21 -26.13 -7.45
CA GLN A 331 -17.94 -25.17 -6.61
C GLN A 331 -18.21 -25.78 -5.23
N LEU A 332 -17.85 -25.06 -4.17
CA LEU A 332 -18.12 -25.45 -2.80
C LEU A 332 -18.89 -24.36 -2.05
N LEU A 333 -19.97 -24.75 -1.40
CA LEU A 333 -20.84 -23.87 -0.61
C LEU A 333 -21.04 -24.43 0.80
N ALA A 334 -21.03 -23.57 1.82
CA ALA A 334 -21.57 -23.84 3.13
C ALA A 334 -23.05 -23.45 3.12
N VAL A 335 -23.92 -24.41 3.45
CA VAL A 335 -25.38 -24.25 3.38
C VAL A 335 -25.99 -24.52 4.74
N GLY A 336 -26.61 -23.50 5.31
CA GLY A 336 -27.32 -23.54 6.58
C GLY A 336 -28.81 -23.74 6.38
N ARG A 337 -29.43 -24.58 7.22
CA ARG A 337 -30.87 -24.81 7.23
C ARG A 337 -31.47 -24.62 8.62
N ASP A 338 -32.68 -24.06 8.69
CA ASP A 338 -33.45 -23.95 9.92
C ASP A 338 -34.07 -25.29 10.38
N LEU A 339 -34.76 -25.29 11.52
CA LEU A 339 -35.45 -26.48 12.06
C LEU A 339 -36.54 -27.05 11.14
N SER A 340 -37.06 -26.25 10.20
CA SER A 340 -38.05 -26.69 9.21
C SER A 340 -37.40 -27.22 7.92
N GLY A 341 -36.07 -27.18 7.82
CA GLY A 341 -35.31 -27.66 6.68
C GLY A 341 -35.10 -26.63 5.56
N ARG A 342 -35.55 -25.39 5.75
CA ARG A 342 -35.42 -24.30 4.76
C ARG A 342 -34.00 -23.77 4.74
N VAL A 343 -33.46 -23.50 3.56
CA VAL A 343 -32.14 -22.88 3.38
C VAL A 343 -32.18 -21.43 3.85
N THR A 344 -31.43 -21.14 4.92
CA THR A 344 -31.30 -19.78 5.49
C THR A 344 -29.94 -19.16 5.19
N VAL A 345 -28.89 -19.98 5.04
CA VAL A 345 -27.54 -19.50 4.72
C VAL A 345 -27.02 -20.21 3.48
N VAL A 346 -26.45 -19.46 2.53
CA VAL A 346 -25.65 -19.97 1.41
C VAL A 346 -24.44 -19.07 1.22
N THR A 347 -23.24 -19.64 1.32
CA THR A 347 -21.99 -18.89 1.11
C THR A 347 -20.90 -19.79 0.54
N ALA A 348 -20.01 -19.25 -0.30
CA ALA A 348 -18.81 -19.94 -0.75
C ALA A 348 -17.78 -20.12 0.38
N LEU A 349 -16.75 -20.92 0.11
CA LEU A 349 -15.64 -21.14 1.04
C LEU A 349 -14.34 -20.53 0.53
N GLN A 350 -13.61 -19.88 1.42
CA GLN A 350 -12.20 -19.56 1.25
C GLN A 350 -11.38 -20.82 1.51
N LEU A 351 -10.49 -21.19 0.57
CA LEU A 351 -9.78 -22.47 0.55
C LEU A 351 -8.29 -22.47 0.96
N PRO A 352 -7.56 -21.35 1.18
CA PRO A 352 -6.11 -21.42 1.42
C PRO A 352 -5.66 -22.39 2.52
N GLY A 353 -6.32 -22.35 3.69
CA GLY A 353 -5.94 -23.20 4.82
C GLY A 353 -6.01 -24.70 4.52
N VAL A 354 -7.12 -25.18 3.94
CA VAL A 354 -7.26 -26.60 3.57
C VAL A 354 -6.34 -27.01 2.44
N LEU A 355 -5.96 -26.08 1.55
CA LEU A 355 -4.98 -26.34 0.51
C LEU A 355 -3.57 -26.53 1.11
N ASP A 356 -3.17 -25.68 2.05
CA ASP A 356 -1.89 -25.82 2.77
C ASP A 356 -1.84 -27.11 3.59
N ASP A 357 -2.92 -27.45 4.29
CA ASP A 357 -3.01 -28.68 5.12
C ASP A 357 -3.03 -29.97 4.28
N LEU A 358 -3.71 -29.95 3.12
CA LEU A 358 -3.79 -31.14 2.25
C LEU A 358 -2.52 -31.35 1.43
N TYR A 359 -1.90 -30.27 0.95
CA TYR A 359 -0.78 -30.30 0.01
C TYR A 359 0.54 -29.81 0.63
N ALA A 360 0.72 -29.96 1.94
CA ALA A 360 1.91 -29.51 2.67
C ALA A 360 3.24 -29.99 2.06
N ASP A 361 3.27 -31.21 1.49
CA ASP A 361 4.45 -31.79 0.83
C ASP A 361 4.88 -31.01 -0.43
N ALA A 362 4.03 -30.12 -0.95
CA ALA A 362 4.38 -29.22 -2.05
C ALA A 362 5.44 -28.18 -1.64
N ALA A 363 5.65 -27.93 -0.35
CA ALA A 363 6.67 -27.00 0.14
C ALA A 363 8.09 -27.36 -0.29
N ASP A 364 8.38 -28.66 -0.48
CA ASP A 364 9.73 -29.16 -0.77
C ASP A 364 9.98 -29.47 -2.26
N ALA A 365 8.97 -29.32 -3.13
CA ALA A 365 9.03 -29.78 -4.52
C ALA A 365 9.56 -28.72 -5.50
N GLU A 366 10.41 -29.04 -6.46
CA GLU A 366 10.91 -28.03 -7.42
C GLU A 366 9.82 -27.57 -8.42
N LEU A 367 9.70 -26.26 -8.62
CA LEU A 367 8.69 -25.61 -9.48
C LEU A 367 9.34 -24.81 -10.62
N GLY A 368 8.53 -24.45 -11.62
CA GLY A 368 9.00 -23.78 -12.82
C GLY A 368 9.79 -24.71 -13.73
N VAL A 369 10.89 -24.20 -14.29
CA VAL A 369 11.77 -24.94 -15.20
C VAL A 369 12.98 -25.45 -14.44
N VAL A 370 13.07 -26.76 -14.29
CA VAL A 370 14.18 -27.45 -13.62
C VAL A 370 14.93 -28.29 -14.63
N LEU A 371 16.27 -28.24 -14.61
CA LEU A 371 17.10 -28.97 -15.56
C LEU A 371 17.83 -30.14 -14.89
N ASP A 372 17.66 -31.33 -15.45
CA ASP A 372 18.48 -32.52 -15.16
C ASP A 372 19.16 -33.00 -16.45
N GLU A 373 20.50 -33.09 -16.45
CA GLU A 373 21.31 -33.37 -17.64
C GLU A 373 20.83 -32.60 -18.89
N GLU A 374 20.56 -31.30 -18.74
CA GLU A 374 20.06 -30.37 -19.77
C GLU A 374 18.66 -30.69 -20.34
N LYS A 375 17.87 -31.54 -19.66
CA LYS A 375 16.47 -31.81 -20.00
C LYS A 375 15.56 -31.04 -19.04
N PRO A 376 14.67 -30.18 -19.56
CA PRO A 376 13.77 -29.42 -18.69
C PRO A 376 12.63 -30.30 -18.20
N THR A 377 12.35 -30.26 -16.92
CA THR A 377 11.05 -30.60 -16.33
C THR A 377 10.33 -29.29 -16.04
N ILE A 378 9.09 -29.19 -16.51
CA ILE A 378 8.25 -27.99 -16.35
C ILE A 378 7.15 -28.34 -15.36
N SER A 379 7.06 -27.59 -14.26
CA SER A 379 6.19 -27.89 -13.12
C SER A 379 5.44 -26.65 -12.63
N VAL A 380 4.14 -26.80 -12.34
CA VAL A 380 3.30 -25.75 -11.74
C VAL A 380 2.41 -26.31 -10.64
N TRP A 381 2.32 -25.59 -9.53
CA TRP A 381 1.41 -25.93 -8.45
C TRP A 381 0.01 -25.43 -8.77
N ALA A 382 -0.92 -26.36 -9.07
CA ALA A 382 -2.29 -26.05 -9.46
C ALA A 382 -3.28 -27.08 -8.86
N PRO A 383 -3.40 -27.13 -7.52
CA PRO A 383 -4.09 -28.21 -6.82
C PRO A 383 -5.59 -28.29 -7.13
N THR A 384 -6.22 -27.13 -7.38
CA THR A 384 -7.65 -26.98 -7.68
C THR A 384 -7.98 -27.14 -9.17
N ALA A 385 -6.97 -27.13 -10.05
CA ALA A 385 -7.16 -27.29 -11.48
C ALA A 385 -7.74 -28.68 -11.82
N ARG A 386 -8.66 -28.72 -12.78
CA ARG A 386 -9.26 -29.93 -13.36
C ARG A 386 -8.34 -30.58 -14.39
N THR A 387 -7.73 -29.76 -15.24
CA THR A 387 -6.70 -30.17 -16.19
C THR A 387 -5.63 -29.09 -16.28
N VAL A 388 -4.39 -29.50 -16.54
CA VAL A 388 -3.31 -28.60 -16.92
C VAL A 388 -2.60 -29.20 -18.13
N SER A 389 -2.44 -28.41 -19.17
CA SER A 389 -1.68 -28.73 -20.37
C SER A 389 -0.63 -27.67 -20.64
N LEU A 390 0.50 -28.05 -21.22
CA LEU A 390 1.52 -27.15 -21.72
C LEU A 390 1.24 -26.78 -23.19
N GLU A 391 1.02 -25.49 -23.45
CA GLU A 391 1.01 -24.93 -24.81
C GLU A 391 2.44 -24.61 -25.21
N LEU A 392 3.05 -25.36 -26.13
CA LEU A 392 4.44 -25.17 -26.54
C LEU A 392 4.54 -24.62 -27.97
N SER A 393 5.11 -23.43 -28.11
CA SER A 393 5.25 -22.69 -29.36
C SER A 393 6.71 -22.47 -29.74
N ARG A 394 7.00 -22.34 -31.04
CA ARG A 394 8.32 -21.88 -31.51
C ARG A 394 8.46 -20.38 -31.38
N THR A 395 7.38 -19.66 -31.67
CA THR A 395 7.31 -18.21 -31.51
C THR A 395 6.03 -17.82 -30.77
N PRO A 396 5.97 -16.65 -30.12
CA PRO A 396 4.76 -16.19 -29.42
C PRO A 396 3.54 -15.99 -30.34
N GLY A 397 3.76 -15.85 -31.66
CA GLY A 397 2.71 -15.64 -32.65
C GLY A 397 2.24 -16.91 -33.38
N ASP A 398 2.61 -18.10 -32.90
CA ASP A 398 2.16 -19.35 -33.51
C ASP A 398 0.65 -19.55 -33.26
N ASP A 399 -0.17 -19.55 -34.33
CA ASP A 399 -1.64 -19.70 -34.26
C ASP A 399 -2.08 -21.09 -33.74
N GLU A 400 -1.23 -22.11 -33.88
CA GLU A 400 -1.50 -23.49 -33.45
C GLU A 400 -0.35 -24.03 -32.57
N PRO A 401 -0.32 -23.69 -31.27
CA PRO A 401 0.68 -24.22 -30.35
C PRO A 401 0.53 -25.74 -30.18
N LYS A 402 1.64 -26.42 -29.86
CA LYS A 402 1.57 -27.84 -29.51
C LYS A 402 1.06 -28.00 -28.08
N ILE A 403 -0.15 -28.49 -27.92
CA ILE A 403 -0.75 -28.80 -26.61
C ILE A 403 -0.25 -30.17 -26.13
N LEU A 404 0.24 -30.22 -24.88
CA LEU A 404 0.79 -31.40 -24.24
C LEU A 404 0.20 -31.55 -22.84
N GLU A 405 -0.51 -32.64 -22.59
CA GLU A 405 -1.05 -32.94 -21.25
C GLU A 405 0.07 -33.07 -20.21
N MET A 406 -0.16 -32.54 -19.00
CA MET A 406 0.75 -32.66 -17.86
C MET A 406 0.25 -33.71 -16.87
N ASP A 407 1.17 -34.35 -16.17
CA ASP A 407 0.86 -35.36 -15.14
C ASP A 407 0.69 -34.68 -13.78
N ARG A 408 -0.44 -34.95 -13.12
CA ARG A 408 -0.72 -34.47 -11.76
C ARG A 408 -0.18 -35.44 -10.71
N ASP A 409 0.60 -34.94 -9.76
CA ASP A 409 0.85 -35.61 -8.50
C ASP A 409 -0.28 -35.30 -7.50
N ASN A 410 -0.93 -36.35 -6.99
CA ASN A 410 -2.06 -36.20 -6.08
C ASN A 410 -1.66 -35.82 -4.66
N LEU A 411 -0.41 -36.07 -4.25
CA LEU A 411 0.08 -35.75 -2.92
C LEU A 411 0.40 -34.26 -2.78
N THR A 412 1.02 -33.68 -3.81
CA THR A 412 1.46 -32.27 -3.81
C THR A 412 0.51 -31.34 -4.57
N GLY A 413 -0.35 -31.87 -5.45
CA GLY A 413 -1.20 -31.06 -6.33
C GLY A 413 -0.43 -30.40 -7.49
N ILE A 414 0.84 -30.77 -7.69
CA ILE A 414 1.70 -30.26 -8.75
C ILE A 414 1.40 -30.97 -10.06
N TRP A 415 1.41 -30.21 -11.15
CA TRP A 415 1.34 -30.73 -12.51
C TRP A 415 2.72 -30.59 -13.14
N SER A 416 3.22 -31.65 -13.77
CA SER A 416 4.56 -31.65 -14.39
C SER A 416 4.59 -32.33 -15.75
N ILE A 417 5.57 -31.95 -16.57
CA ILE A 417 5.89 -32.65 -17.81
C ILE A 417 7.40 -32.69 -18.03
N ALA A 418 7.92 -33.89 -18.31
CA ALA A 418 9.31 -34.07 -18.72
C ALA A 418 9.49 -33.64 -20.18
N GLY A 419 10.32 -32.63 -20.38
CA GLY A 419 10.63 -32.05 -21.67
C GLY A 419 11.80 -32.72 -22.39
N LYS A 420 12.21 -32.08 -23.49
CA LYS A 420 13.36 -32.49 -24.31
C LYS A 420 14.31 -31.32 -24.40
N ARG A 421 15.63 -31.56 -24.43
CA ARG A 421 16.65 -30.50 -24.63
C ARG A 421 16.30 -29.50 -25.74
N LYS A 422 15.75 -29.98 -26.87
CA LYS A 422 15.30 -29.13 -28.00
C LYS A 422 14.09 -28.20 -27.72
N TRP A 423 13.58 -28.22 -26.49
CA TRP A 423 12.55 -27.31 -26.02
C TRP A 423 13.15 -26.03 -25.44
N LEU A 424 14.43 -26.02 -25.03
CA LEU A 424 15.12 -24.79 -24.67
C LEU A 424 15.01 -23.77 -25.82
N GLY A 425 14.76 -22.51 -25.46
CA GLY A 425 14.46 -21.39 -26.35
C GLY A 425 13.00 -21.30 -26.83
N ARG A 426 12.17 -22.33 -26.63
CA ARG A 426 10.75 -22.30 -27.01
C ARG A 426 9.92 -21.50 -26.01
N TYR A 427 8.80 -20.98 -26.51
CA TYR A 427 7.82 -20.25 -25.71
C TYR A 427 6.71 -21.18 -25.23
N TYR A 428 6.14 -20.90 -24.07
CA TYR A 428 5.08 -21.69 -23.50
C TYR A 428 4.12 -20.90 -22.62
N ARG A 429 2.95 -21.52 -22.39
CA ARG A 429 1.96 -21.16 -21.38
C ARG A 429 1.37 -22.43 -20.78
N TYR A 430 0.82 -22.34 -19.59
CA TYR A 430 -0.08 -23.33 -19.04
C TYR A 430 -1.50 -23.05 -19.51
N ARG A 431 -2.17 -24.07 -20.05
CA ARG A 431 -3.61 -24.07 -20.28
C ARG A 431 -4.27 -24.74 -19.09
N VAL A 432 -4.92 -23.95 -18.24
CA VAL A 432 -5.49 -24.39 -16.96
C VAL A 432 -7.01 -24.38 -17.05
N GLU A 433 -7.64 -25.53 -16.82
CA GLU A 433 -9.10 -25.62 -16.63
C GLU A 433 -9.39 -25.68 -15.13
N VAL A 434 -10.12 -24.70 -14.57
CA VAL A 434 -10.33 -24.59 -13.11
C VAL A 434 -11.68 -23.95 -12.79
N TRP A 435 -12.27 -24.30 -11.64
CA TRP A 435 -13.40 -23.54 -11.08
C TRP A 435 -12.91 -22.17 -10.62
N HIS A 436 -13.47 -21.09 -11.17
CA HIS A 436 -13.04 -19.74 -10.86
C HIS A 436 -14.16 -18.96 -10.16
N PRO A 437 -13.96 -18.52 -8.89
CA PRO A 437 -14.98 -17.78 -8.13
C PRO A 437 -15.49 -16.52 -8.84
N ALA A 438 -14.61 -15.70 -9.42
CA ALA A 438 -15.03 -14.50 -10.16
C ALA A 438 -15.96 -14.78 -11.36
N ALA A 439 -15.83 -15.93 -12.01
CA ALA A 439 -16.71 -16.32 -13.13
C ALA A 439 -17.93 -17.14 -12.70
N GLN A 440 -17.94 -17.65 -11.46
CA GLN A 440 -18.90 -18.66 -10.97
C GLN A 440 -19.06 -19.83 -11.96
N ALA A 441 -17.96 -20.24 -12.60
CA ALA A 441 -17.93 -21.27 -13.62
C ALA A 441 -16.57 -21.96 -13.67
N VAL A 442 -16.53 -23.15 -14.29
CA VAL A 442 -15.27 -23.73 -14.75
C VAL A 442 -14.84 -22.98 -16.01
N VAL A 443 -13.63 -22.43 -15.98
CA VAL A 443 -13.04 -21.65 -17.07
C VAL A 443 -11.77 -22.34 -17.56
N THR A 444 -11.38 -22.05 -18.80
CA THR A 444 -10.08 -22.46 -19.35
C THR A 444 -9.29 -21.21 -19.72
N SER A 445 -8.14 -21.04 -19.10
CA SER A 445 -7.26 -19.88 -19.31
C SER A 445 -5.88 -20.34 -19.78
N SER A 446 -5.27 -19.60 -20.70
CA SER A 446 -3.85 -19.76 -21.04
C SER A 446 -3.07 -18.70 -20.27
N VAL A 447 -2.14 -19.12 -19.42
CA VAL A 447 -1.44 -18.28 -18.46
C VAL A 447 0.07 -18.58 -18.49
N THR A 448 0.89 -17.56 -18.31
CA THR A 448 2.34 -17.69 -18.16
C THR A 448 2.71 -18.40 -16.85
N ASP A 449 3.96 -18.83 -16.75
CA ASP A 449 4.49 -19.48 -15.55
C ASP A 449 4.76 -18.45 -14.43
N PRO A 450 4.20 -18.61 -13.22
CA PRO A 450 4.59 -17.82 -12.04
C PRO A 450 6.11 -17.83 -11.75
N TYR A 451 6.81 -18.90 -12.12
CA TYR A 451 8.26 -19.09 -12.00
C TYR A 451 9.00 -18.79 -13.32
N SER A 452 8.45 -17.93 -14.18
CA SER A 452 9.11 -17.52 -15.42
C SER A 452 10.50 -16.94 -15.15
N LEU A 453 11.48 -17.39 -15.93
CA LEU A 453 12.87 -16.89 -15.93
C LEU A 453 13.20 -16.05 -17.19
N SER A 454 12.35 -16.14 -18.22
CA SER A 454 12.46 -15.41 -19.48
C SER A 454 11.06 -15.31 -20.11
N LEU A 455 10.83 -14.25 -20.89
CA LEU A 455 9.53 -13.91 -21.44
C LEU A 455 9.63 -13.43 -22.89
N SER A 456 8.53 -13.57 -23.63
CA SER A 456 8.33 -12.83 -24.88
C SER A 456 8.12 -11.34 -24.59
N ALA A 457 8.31 -10.46 -25.59
CA ALA A 457 7.92 -9.06 -25.46
C ALA A 457 6.43 -8.91 -25.09
N GLY A 458 6.14 -8.02 -24.13
CA GLY A 458 4.81 -7.79 -23.55
C GLY A 458 4.33 -8.95 -22.67
N SER A 459 5.25 -9.82 -22.25
CA SER A 459 5.03 -10.89 -21.26
C SER A 459 3.87 -11.85 -21.58
N THR A 460 3.57 -12.00 -22.87
CA THR A 460 2.46 -12.87 -23.34
C THR A 460 2.75 -14.37 -23.20
N HIS A 461 4.03 -14.76 -23.19
CA HIS A 461 4.49 -16.14 -23.10
C HIS A 461 5.77 -16.23 -22.27
N SER A 462 5.86 -17.27 -21.44
CA SER A 462 7.11 -17.70 -20.80
C SER A 462 8.03 -18.32 -21.84
N GLN A 463 9.34 -18.32 -21.58
CA GLN A 463 10.33 -18.98 -22.42
C GLN A 463 11.15 -19.97 -21.60
N LEU A 464 11.37 -21.17 -22.16
CA LEU A 464 12.23 -22.19 -21.56
C LEU A 464 13.69 -21.79 -21.72
N VAL A 465 14.36 -21.46 -20.63
CA VAL A 465 15.76 -21.05 -20.62
C VAL A 465 16.54 -21.80 -19.55
N ASP A 466 17.86 -21.88 -19.75
CA ASP A 466 18.81 -22.36 -18.76
C ASP A 466 19.66 -21.16 -18.30
N LEU A 467 19.46 -20.69 -17.06
CA LEU A 467 20.24 -19.57 -16.54
C LEU A 467 21.74 -19.88 -16.39
N SER A 468 22.12 -21.17 -16.40
CA SER A 468 23.50 -21.63 -16.39
C SER A 468 24.15 -21.69 -17.77
N ASP A 469 23.39 -21.41 -18.85
CA ASP A 469 23.93 -21.36 -20.21
C ASP A 469 25.00 -20.25 -20.31
N PRO A 470 26.23 -20.57 -20.73
CA PRO A 470 27.30 -19.58 -20.93
C PRO A 470 26.93 -18.47 -21.92
N GLU A 471 26.02 -18.69 -22.88
CA GLU A 471 25.54 -17.66 -23.80
C GLU A 471 24.74 -16.55 -23.08
N LEU A 472 24.19 -16.85 -21.91
CA LEU A 472 23.45 -15.90 -21.06
C LEU A 472 24.34 -15.25 -19.99
N MET A 473 25.66 -15.43 -20.05
CA MET A 473 26.60 -14.87 -19.08
C MET A 473 27.54 -13.86 -19.77
N PRO A 474 27.75 -12.65 -19.21
CA PRO A 474 28.80 -11.79 -19.71
C PRO A 474 30.20 -12.38 -19.44
N PRO A 475 31.23 -11.97 -20.22
CA PRO A 475 32.60 -12.40 -19.95
C PRO A 475 33.01 -12.17 -18.50
N GLY A 476 33.53 -13.21 -17.84
CA GLY A 476 33.98 -13.13 -16.44
C GLY A 476 32.90 -13.28 -15.37
N TRP A 477 31.63 -13.49 -15.74
CA TRP A 477 30.50 -13.59 -14.80
C TRP A 477 30.70 -14.60 -13.66
N GLU A 478 31.13 -15.82 -13.98
CA GLU A 478 31.36 -16.86 -12.98
C GLU A 478 32.39 -16.42 -11.94
N SER A 479 33.45 -15.75 -12.40
CA SER A 479 34.55 -15.21 -11.60
C SER A 479 34.34 -13.76 -11.15
N LEU A 480 33.13 -13.20 -11.28
CA LEU A 480 32.87 -11.79 -10.95
C LEU A 480 33.23 -11.52 -9.49
N VAL A 481 34.17 -10.61 -9.28
CA VAL A 481 34.59 -10.17 -7.95
C VAL A 481 33.73 -8.98 -7.54
N LYS A 482 32.85 -9.21 -6.57
CA LYS A 482 32.02 -8.15 -5.97
C LYS A 482 32.86 -7.20 -5.11
N PRO A 483 32.47 -5.93 -4.98
CA PRO A 483 33.01 -5.06 -3.93
C PRO A 483 32.92 -5.74 -2.55
N PRO A 484 33.85 -5.50 -1.61
CA PRO A 484 33.81 -6.13 -0.29
C PRO A 484 32.46 -5.91 0.42
N ALA A 485 32.01 -6.89 1.20
CA ALA A 485 30.81 -6.73 2.02
C ALA A 485 31.02 -5.58 3.02
N VAL A 486 29.98 -4.76 3.17
CA VAL A 486 29.98 -3.61 4.07
C VAL A 486 29.08 -3.95 5.25
N ALA A 487 29.49 -3.65 6.48
CA ALA A 487 28.60 -3.79 7.62
C ALA A 487 27.37 -2.87 7.46
N PRO A 488 26.13 -3.31 7.77
CA PRO A 488 24.92 -2.51 7.53
C PRO A 488 25.00 -1.06 8.01
N ALA A 489 25.42 -0.82 9.25
CA ALA A 489 25.59 0.53 9.81
C ALA A 489 26.57 1.43 9.01
N ARG A 490 27.43 0.87 8.16
CA ARG A 490 28.36 1.62 7.32
C ARG A 490 27.89 1.80 5.87
N MET A 491 26.79 1.15 5.47
CA MET A 491 26.27 1.24 4.12
C MET A 491 25.81 2.66 3.80
N GLN A 492 26.11 3.09 2.57
CA GLN A 492 25.59 4.28 1.92
C GLN A 492 24.99 3.83 0.58
N ILE A 493 23.69 4.03 0.44
CA ILE A 493 22.86 3.53 -0.64
C ILE A 493 22.36 4.73 -1.45
N THR A 494 22.48 4.64 -2.78
CA THR A 494 21.78 5.57 -3.67
C THR A 494 20.68 4.83 -4.42
N GLU A 495 19.46 5.37 -4.39
CA GLU A 495 18.31 4.82 -5.10
C GLU A 495 18.20 5.41 -6.50
N LEU A 496 18.02 4.60 -7.53
CA LEU A 496 17.91 5.04 -8.91
C LEU A 496 16.92 4.19 -9.71
N HIS A 497 16.40 4.78 -10.77
CA HIS A 497 15.58 4.12 -11.77
C HIS A 497 16.39 3.93 -13.06
N VAL A 498 16.29 2.76 -13.70
CA VAL A 498 17.07 2.39 -14.90
C VAL A 498 16.85 3.39 -16.03
N ARG A 499 15.60 3.84 -16.22
CA ARG A 499 15.27 4.81 -17.27
C ARG A 499 15.78 6.21 -16.95
N ASP A 500 15.49 6.71 -15.74
CA ASP A 500 15.89 8.05 -15.27
C ASP A 500 17.39 8.26 -15.46
N PHE A 501 18.16 7.23 -15.14
CA PHE A 501 19.62 7.23 -15.16
C PHE A 501 20.20 7.64 -16.51
N SER A 502 19.56 7.28 -17.63
CA SER A 502 20.23 7.41 -18.93
C SER A 502 19.35 7.84 -20.09
N ILE A 503 18.02 7.96 -19.94
CA ILE A 503 17.15 8.35 -21.06
C ILE A 503 17.53 9.71 -21.66
N ALA A 504 17.99 10.65 -20.81
CA ALA A 504 18.50 11.96 -21.20
C ALA A 504 20.04 12.04 -21.34
N ASP A 505 20.79 10.96 -21.05
CA ASP A 505 22.26 10.98 -21.14
C ASP A 505 22.71 10.88 -22.60
N THR A 506 23.04 12.02 -23.20
CA THR A 506 23.51 12.08 -24.58
C THR A 506 24.88 11.42 -24.81
N THR A 507 25.63 11.13 -23.75
CA THR A 507 26.91 10.40 -23.81
C THR A 507 26.73 8.89 -23.91
N VAL A 508 25.52 8.37 -23.69
CA VAL A 508 25.11 6.99 -23.96
C VAL A 508 24.59 6.87 -25.41
N PRO A 509 24.92 5.79 -26.14
CA PRO A 509 24.34 5.53 -27.46
C PRO A 509 22.81 5.55 -27.42
N ALA A 510 22.18 6.22 -28.39
CA ALA A 510 20.75 6.49 -28.36
C ALA A 510 19.86 5.24 -28.23
N ALA A 511 20.28 4.10 -28.81
CA ALA A 511 19.55 2.85 -28.74
C ALA A 511 19.58 2.19 -27.34
N GLU A 512 20.55 2.55 -26.50
CA GLU A 512 20.80 1.94 -25.19
C GLU A 512 20.41 2.87 -24.03
N ARG A 513 19.96 4.09 -24.32
CA ARG A 513 19.45 5.02 -23.31
C ARG A 513 18.21 4.46 -22.64
N GLY A 514 18.13 4.57 -21.32
CA GLY A 514 17.05 4.04 -20.50
C GLY A 514 16.96 2.52 -20.43
N THR A 515 18.08 1.81 -20.67
CA THR A 515 18.15 0.34 -20.67
C THR A 515 19.25 -0.15 -19.71
N PHE A 516 19.28 -1.44 -19.40
CA PHE A 516 20.34 -2.07 -18.62
C PHE A 516 21.74 -1.86 -19.23
N LEU A 517 21.85 -1.79 -20.56
CA LEU A 517 23.13 -1.59 -21.23
C LEU A 517 23.73 -0.19 -21.02
N ALA A 518 22.93 0.80 -20.62
CA ALA A 518 23.43 2.14 -20.31
C ALA A 518 24.54 2.13 -19.24
N PHE A 519 24.45 1.21 -18.27
CA PHE A 519 25.44 1.05 -17.20
C PHE A 519 26.78 0.49 -17.67
N THR A 520 26.81 -0.14 -18.85
CA THR A 520 28.05 -0.71 -19.42
C THR A 520 28.95 0.35 -20.07
N HIS A 521 28.41 1.55 -20.33
CA HIS A 521 29.18 2.69 -20.83
C HIS A 521 29.91 3.37 -19.68
N THR A 522 31.08 2.84 -19.32
CA THR A 522 31.86 3.33 -18.16
C THR A 522 32.27 4.80 -18.25
N GLU A 523 32.31 5.34 -19.47
CA GLU A 523 32.60 6.74 -19.77
C GLU A 523 31.33 7.57 -20.06
N SER A 524 30.14 7.08 -19.73
CA SER A 524 28.94 7.92 -19.72
C SER A 524 28.98 8.93 -18.57
N ALA A 525 28.20 10.00 -18.66
CA ALA A 525 28.13 10.98 -17.60
C ALA A 525 27.57 10.38 -16.32
N GLY A 526 26.51 9.56 -16.43
CA GLY A 526 25.96 8.81 -15.31
C GLY A 526 26.96 7.87 -14.64
N MET A 527 27.69 7.04 -15.41
CA MET A 527 28.65 6.09 -14.82
C MET A 527 29.89 6.75 -14.23
N ARG A 528 30.39 7.85 -14.82
CA ARG A 528 31.46 8.64 -14.20
C ARG A 528 31.02 9.24 -12.87
N HIS A 529 29.78 9.71 -12.78
CA HIS A 529 29.22 10.25 -11.56
C HIS A 529 29.06 9.18 -10.48
N LEU A 530 28.49 8.01 -10.82
CA LEU A 530 28.39 6.89 -9.89
C LEU A 530 29.76 6.42 -9.38
N ARG A 531 30.77 6.32 -10.25
CA ARG A 531 32.15 5.98 -9.86
C ARG A 531 32.75 7.04 -8.93
N MET A 532 32.54 8.33 -9.21
CA MET A 532 32.98 9.41 -8.33
C MET A 532 32.36 9.28 -6.92
N LEU A 533 31.06 8.94 -6.83
CA LEU A 533 30.41 8.71 -5.55
C LEU A 533 30.93 7.43 -4.86
N ALA A 534 31.17 6.35 -5.61
CA ALA A 534 31.75 5.12 -5.08
C ALA A 534 33.16 5.36 -4.49
N ASP A 535 34.01 6.08 -5.24
CA ASP A 535 35.34 6.50 -4.79
C ASP A 535 35.27 7.36 -3.52
N ALA A 536 34.23 8.19 -3.41
CA ALA A 536 34.00 9.01 -2.23
C ALA A 536 33.53 8.20 -1.00
N GLY A 537 32.82 7.09 -1.19
CA GLY A 537 32.35 6.22 -0.11
C GLY A 537 30.92 5.70 -0.25
N LEU A 538 30.25 5.95 -1.38
CA LEU A 538 29.01 5.26 -1.74
C LEU A 538 29.30 3.76 -1.91
N THR A 539 28.37 2.91 -1.47
CA THR A 539 28.61 1.46 -1.40
C THR A 539 27.62 0.64 -2.22
N HIS A 540 26.38 1.13 -2.38
CA HIS A 540 25.31 0.39 -3.04
C HIS A 540 24.52 1.29 -3.99
N ALA A 541 24.06 0.70 -5.09
CA ALA A 541 23.02 1.24 -5.96
C ALA A 541 21.75 0.40 -5.76
N HIS A 542 20.69 1.00 -5.24
CA HIS A 542 19.34 0.44 -5.18
C HIS A 542 18.63 0.76 -6.49
N LEU A 543 18.30 -0.27 -7.25
CA LEU A 543 17.47 -0.17 -8.45
C LEU A 543 16.01 -0.23 -8.06
N LEU A 544 15.22 0.77 -8.45
CA LEU A 544 13.75 0.66 -8.53
C LEU A 544 13.36 -0.62 -9.32
N PRO A 545 12.10 -1.07 -9.24
CA PRO A 545 11.65 -2.32 -9.83
C PRO A 545 12.27 -2.62 -11.21
N ALA A 546 13.02 -3.72 -11.26
CA ALA A 546 13.71 -4.20 -12.46
C ALA A 546 13.35 -5.65 -12.80
N PHE A 547 12.38 -6.22 -12.08
CA PHE A 547 11.63 -7.40 -12.46
C PHE A 547 10.53 -7.01 -13.49
N ASP A 548 9.94 -8.00 -14.15
CA ASP A 548 8.88 -7.80 -15.15
C ASP A 548 7.60 -7.21 -14.53
N PHE A 549 7.25 -6.00 -14.97
CA PHE A 549 6.04 -5.27 -14.55
C PHE A 549 5.12 -4.97 -15.73
N ALA A 550 3.84 -4.73 -15.45
CA ALA A 550 2.79 -4.72 -16.48
C ALA A 550 2.61 -3.38 -17.22
N SER A 551 3.06 -2.27 -16.62
CA SER A 551 2.60 -0.92 -16.92
C SER A 551 3.40 -0.18 -18.01
N VAL A 552 4.36 -0.83 -18.68
CA VAL A 552 5.13 -0.21 -19.78
C VAL A 552 5.19 -1.14 -21.00
N PRO A 553 4.98 -0.64 -22.23
CA PRO A 553 5.28 -1.38 -23.44
C PRO A 553 6.77 -1.74 -23.54
N ASP A 554 7.06 -3.05 -23.58
CA ASP A 554 8.40 -3.62 -23.72
C ASP A 554 9.20 -3.06 -24.90
N ARG A 555 8.55 -2.83 -26.04
CA ARG A 555 9.25 -2.39 -27.25
C ARG A 555 9.30 -0.87 -27.30
N ARG A 556 10.51 -0.32 -27.46
CA ARG A 556 10.74 1.10 -27.72
C ARG A 556 9.85 1.67 -28.84
N ALA A 557 9.57 0.90 -29.88
CA ALA A 557 8.74 1.32 -31.01
C ALA A 557 7.24 1.45 -30.67
N ASP A 558 6.80 0.77 -29.62
CA ASP A 558 5.42 0.76 -29.13
C ASP A 558 5.19 1.83 -28.04
N GLN A 559 6.27 2.45 -27.53
CA GLN A 559 6.22 3.52 -26.53
C GLN A 559 5.83 4.86 -27.17
N ALA A 560 4.72 5.42 -26.72
CA ALA A 560 4.25 6.75 -27.11
C ALA A 560 5.17 7.86 -26.58
N VAL A 561 5.11 9.02 -27.23
CA VAL A 561 5.81 10.24 -26.78
C VAL A 561 4.84 11.44 -26.82
N PRO A 562 4.97 12.41 -25.90
CA PRO A 562 4.15 13.62 -25.93
C PRO A 562 4.29 14.37 -27.27
N LYS A 563 3.17 14.76 -27.86
CA LYS A 563 3.13 15.36 -29.22
C LYS A 563 3.37 16.88 -29.26
N CYS A 564 3.59 17.54 -28.12
CA CYS A 564 3.84 18.97 -28.04
C CYS A 564 5.32 19.27 -27.76
N ASP A 565 5.75 20.49 -28.10
CA ASP A 565 7.06 21.00 -27.69
C ASP A 565 6.98 21.45 -26.22
N LEU A 566 7.21 20.49 -25.31
CA LEU A 566 7.11 20.70 -23.86
C LEU A 566 8.01 21.84 -23.37
N ALA A 567 9.19 22.01 -23.98
CA ALA A 567 10.17 23.01 -23.60
C ALA A 567 9.79 24.44 -24.02
N ALA A 568 8.89 24.59 -25.00
CA ALA A 568 8.41 25.90 -25.44
C ALA A 568 7.28 26.48 -24.55
N LEU A 569 6.73 25.67 -23.64
CA LEU A 569 5.63 26.07 -22.76
C LEU A 569 6.15 26.83 -21.53
N PRO A 570 5.31 27.71 -20.91
CA PRO A 570 5.70 28.42 -19.69
C PRO A 570 6.04 27.46 -18.54
N PRO A 571 7.02 27.80 -17.68
CA PRO A 571 7.54 26.92 -16.63
C PRO A 571 6.51 26.55 -15.54
N ASP A 572 5.42 27.31 -15.44
CA ASP A 572 4.32 27.13 -14.49
C ASP A 572 2.99 26.75 -15.19
N SER A 573 3.04 26.35 -16.45
CA SER A 573 1.85 25.97 -17.22
C SER A 573 1.39 24.53 -16.89
N PRO A 574 0.08 24.25 -16.89
CA PRO A 574 -0.43 22.88 -16.80
C PRO A 574 -0.36 22.13 -18.14
N GLU A 575 0.21 22.71 -19.19
CA GLU A 575 0.11 22.17 -20.55
C GLU A 575 1.10 21.02 -20.76
N GLN A 576 2.25 21.08 -20.09
CA GLN A 576 3.24 20.02 -20.07
C GLN A 576 2.65 18.75 -19.49
N GLN A 577 2.09 18.81 -18.27
CA GLN A 577 1.49 17.64 -17.65
C GLN A 577 0.29 17.13 -18.45
N ARG A 578 -0.54 18.00 -19.06
CA ARG A 578 -1.63 17.53 -19.94
C ARG A 578 -1.13 16.69 -21.11
N ALA A 579 0.01 17.05 -21.69
CA ALA A 579 0.58 16.33 -22.82
C ALA A 579 1.33 15.06 -22.41
N VAL A 580 1.98 15.06 -21.24
CA VAL A 580 2.58 13.87 -20.62
C VAL A 580 1.49 12.87 -20.25
N MET A 581 0.47 13.30 -19.51
CA MET A 581 -0.65 12.45 -19.08
C MET A 581 -1.51 11.94 -20.24
N ALA A 582 -1.46 12.58 -21.41
CA ALA A 582 -2.15 12.10 -22.60
C ALA A 582 -1.54 10.82 -23.20
N VAL A 583 -0.33 10.44 -22.77
CA VAL A 583 0.39 9.24 -23.23
C VAL A 583 0.96 8.40 -22.09
N ALA A 584 0.72 8.76 -20.82
CA ALA A 584 1.38 8.14 -19.66
C ALA A 584 1.25 6.61 -19.65
N ASP A 585 0.04 6.07 -19.89
CA ASP A 585 -0.19 4.62 -19.90
C ASP A 585 0.32 3.89 -21.17
N GLU A 586 0.89 4.64 -22.12
CA GLU A 586 1.43 4.12 -23.38
C GLU A 586 2.90 4.50 -23.59
N ASP A 587 3.50 5.32 -22.72
CA ASP A 587 4.88 5.80 -22.88
C ASP A 587 5.90 4.77 -22.36
N GLY A 588 7.17 5.16 -22.28
CA GLY A 588 8.23 4.25 -21.84
C GLY A 588 8.51 4.24 -20.35
N PHE A 589 7.66 4.85 -19.52
CA PHE A 589 7.96 5.19 -18.14
C PHE A 589 6.91 4.68 -17.16
N ASN A 590 7.37 3.89 -16.20
CA ASN A 590 6.71 3.71 -14.91
C ASN A 590 7.81 3.45 -13.87
N TRP A 591 7.56 3.63 -12.58
CA TRP A 591 8.46 3.12 -11.54
C TRP A 591 8.52 1.59 -11.51
N GLY A 592 7.43 0.91 -11.90
CA GLY A 592 7.36 -0.55 -12.02
C GLY A 592 6.89 -1.27 -10.76
N TYR A 593 6.25 -0.57 -9.81
CA TYR A 593 5.57 -1.18 -8.65
C TYR A 593 4.25 -1.86 -9.08
N ASP A 594 4.25 -2.57 -10.20
CA ASP A 594 3.09 -3.20 -10.85
C ASP A 594 3.43 -4.65 -11.26
N PRO A 595 3.69 -5.57 -10.31
CA PRO A 595 4.34 -6.83 -10.60
C PRO A 595 3.52 -7.75 -11.50
N LEU A 596 4.19 -8.29 -12.53
CA LEU A 596 3.63 -9.30 -13.42
C LEU A 596 4.39 -10.65 -13.29
N HIS A 597 5.72 -10.64 -13.37
CA HIS A 597 6.54 -11.82 -13.07
C HIS A 597 7.75 -11.47 -12.20
N TYR A 598 7.77 -11.99 -10.97
CA TYR A 598 8.76 -11.62 -9.97
C TYR A 598 10.21 -12.03 -10.26
N THR A 599 10.42 -13.04 -11.11
CA THR A 599 11.74 -13.69 -11.30
C THR A 599 12.33 -13.51 -12.71
N THR A 600 11.78 -12.59 -13.50
CA THR A 600 12.30 -12.25 -14.84
C THR A 600 12.68 -10.77 -14.89
N PRO A 601 13.82 -10.37 -15.49
CA PRO A 601 14.14 -8.97 -15.72
C PRO A 601 13.09 -8.25 -16.58
N GLU A 602 12.91 -6.96 -16.32
CA GLU A 602 11.99 -6.10 -17.07
C GLU A 602 12.34 -6.06 -18.57
N GLY A 603 11.33 -6.19 -19.43
CA GLY A 603 11.50 -6.21 -20.88
C GLY A 603 11.79 -4.82 -21.45
N SER A 604 11.09 -3.79 -21.00
CA SER A 604 11.25 -2.41 -21.49
C SER A 604 12.62 -1.79 -21.20
N PHE A 605 13.38 -2.36 -20.26
CA PHE A 605 14.75 -2.00 -19.96
C PHE A 605 15.79 -2.81 -20.73
N ALA A 606 15.40 -3.72 -21.61
CA ALA A 606 16.29 -4.41 -22.53
C ALA A 606 16.25 -3.75 -23.93
N VAL A 607 17.38 -3.77 -24.65
CA VAL A 607 17.40 -3.30 -26.04
C VAL A 607 16.63 -4.25 -26.96
N GLU A 608 16.77 -5.55 -26.73
CA GLU A 608 15.91 -6.58 -27.32
C GLU A 608 15.05 -7.20 -26.21
N PRO A 609 13.76 -6.82 -26.11
CA PRO A 609 12.88 -7.35 -25.06
C PRO A 609 12.45 -8.80 -25.32
N ALA A 610 12.51 -9.33 -26.55
CA ALA A 610 12.00 -10.66 -26.85
C ALA A 610 12.98 -11.77 -26.44
N GLY A 611 12.60 -12.56 -25.44
CA GLY A 611 13.34 -13.74 -25.01
C GLY A 611 14.51 -13.42 -24.08
N SER A 612 15.55 -14.25 -24.14
CA SER A 612 16.60 -14.35 -23.11
C SER A 612 17.67 -13.25 -23.14
N SER A 613 17.65 -12.31 -24.10
CA SER A 613 18.58 -11.18 -24.18
C SER A 613 18.56 -10.32 -22.92
N ARG A 614 17.36 -10.06 -22.36
CA ARG A 614 17.17 -9.28 -21.13
C ARG A 614 17.95 -9.84 -19.92
N ILE A 615 18.15 -11.16 -19.87
CA ILE A 615 18.94 -11.84 -18.83
C ILE A 615 20.42 -11.43 -18.92
N LEU A 616 20.98 -11.49 -20.12
CA LEU A 616 22.37 -11.13 -20.38
C LEU A 616 22.61 -9.63 -20.13
N GLU A 617 21.68 -8.78 -20.56
CA GLU A 617 21.77 -7.33 -20.36
C GLU A 617 21.69 -6.94 -18.88
N PHE A 618 20.79 -7.55 -18.10
CA PHE A 618 20.72 -7.35 -16.66
C PHE A 618 22.03 -7.79 -15.97
N ARG A 619 22.56 -8.97 -16.30
CA ARG A 619 23.85 -9.45 -15.76
C ARG A 619 25.01 -8.52 -16.11
N ARG A 620 25.02 -7.93 -17.31
CA ARG A 620 26.01 -6.90 -17.71
C ARG A 620 25.90 -5.63 -16.87
N MET A 621 24.68 -5.16 -16.59
CA MET A 621 24.47 -4.04 -15.67
C MET A 621 25.04 -4.32 -14.28
N VAL A 622 24.71 -5.49 -13.70
CA VAL A 622 25.22 -5.88 -12.37
C VAL A 622 26.74 -5.92 -12.35
N ALA A 623 27.36 -6.55 -13.35
CA ALA A 623 28.81 -6.60 -13.48
C ALA A 623 29.42 -5.20 -13.59
N ALA A 624 28.86 -4.31 -14.40
CA ALA A 624 29.36 -2.95 -14.59
C ALA A 624 29.24 -2.08 -13.32
N LEU A 625 28.16 -2.22 -12.55
CA LEU A 625 27.99 -1.55 -11.25
C LEU A 625 29.00 -2.07 -10.22
N ASN A 626 29.20 -3.40 -10.15
CA ASN A 626 30.22 -4.01 -9.30
C ASN A 626 31.63 -3.54 -9.67
N GLU A 627 31.97 -3.48 -10.97
CA GLU A 627 33.24 -2.93 -11.46
C GLU A 627 33.42 -1.44 -11.16
N ALA A 628 32.33 -0.68 -11.07
CA ALA A 628 32.33 0.71 -10.63
C ALA A 628 32.47 0.87 -9.09
N GLY A 629 32.57 -0.24 -8.35
CA GLY A 629 32.74 -0.25 -6.90
C GLY A 629 31.43 -0.29 -6.11
N LEU A 630 30.29 -0.53 -6.75
CA LEU A 630 28.96 -0.53 -6.15
C LEU A 630 28.36 -1.93 -6.10
N ARG A 631 27.84 -2.30 -4.93
CA ARG A 631 26.93 -3.44 -4.78
C ARG A 631 25.55 -3.07 -5.32
N VAL A 632 24.80 -4.06 -5.81
CA VAL A 632 23.48 -3.84 -6.41
C VAL A 632 22.38 -4.32 -5.46
N VAL A 633 21.50 -3.41 -5.05
CA VAL A 633 20.25 -3.73 -4.36
C VAL A 633 19.11 -3.70 -5.37
N MET A 634 18.17 -4.63 -5.27
CA MET A 634 16.96 -4.64 -6.08
C MET A 634 15.73 -4.33 -5.20
N ASP A 635 14.87 -3.42 -5.66
CA ASP A 635 13.53 -3.27 -5.12
C ASP A 635 12.67 -4.48 -5.49
N VAL A 636 12.01 -5.08 -4.51
CA VAL A 636 11.15 -6.25 -4.68
C VAL A 636 9.77 -5.99 -4.10
N VAL A 637 8.75 -6.30 -4.89
CA VAL A 637 7.35 -5.90 -4.62
C VAL A 637 6.49 -7.14 -4.51
N TYR A 638 6.70 -7.93 -3.47
CA TYR A 638 5.95 -9.19 -3.30
C TYR A 638 4.61 -9.01 -2.59
N ASN A 639 4.29 -7.81 -2.12
CA ASN A 639 3.12 -7.52 -1.29
C ASN A 639 1.79 -7.44 -2.08
N HIS A 640 1.86 -7.27 -3.40
CA HIS A 640 0.71 -7.30 -4.32
C HIS A 640 1.10 -7.79 -5.72
N THR A 641 0.10 -7.98 -6.57
CA THR A 641 0.23 -8.16 -8.03
C THR A 641 -0.50 -7.04 -8.75
N MET A 642 -0.20 -6.82 -10.03
CA MET A 642 -0.95 -5.86 -10.86
C MET A 642 -2.47 -6.14 -10.91
N ALA A 643 -2.87 -7.41 -10.93
CA ALA A 643 -4.28 -7.78 -11.00
C ALA A 643 -4.55 -9.20 -10.50
N ASP A 644 -5.79 -9.46 -10.11
CA ASP A 644 -6.31 -10.77 -9.72
C ASP A 644 -7.45 -11.25 -10.65
N GLY A 645 -8.05 -12.38 -10.30
CA GLY A 645 -9.14 -12.98 -11.03
C GLY A 645 -8.80 -13.33 -12.48
N LEU A 646 -9.72 -12.99 -13.38
CA LEU A 646 -9.57 -13.21 -14.82
C LEU A 646 -9.07 -11.97 -15.57
N ALA A 647 -8.63 -10.91 -14.87
CA ALA A 647 -8.12 -9.70 -15.50
C ALA A 647 -6.87 -10.00 -16.37
N PRO A 648 -6.59 -9.21 -17.43
CA PRO A 648 -5.53 -9.51 -18.41
C PRO A 648 -4.15 -9.80 -17.81
N PHE A 649 -3.75 -9.05 -16.78
CA PHE A 649 -2.45 -9.16 -16.10
C PHE A 649 -2.46 -10.07 -14.87
N SER A 650 -3.55 -10.81 -14.62
CA SER A 650 -3.59 -11.83 -13.57
C SER A 650 -2.88 -13.10 -14.04
N VAL A 651 -1.88 -13.53 -13.26
CA VAL A 651 -1.14 -14.79 -13.46
C VAL A 651 -1.50 -15.78 -12.36
N LEU A 652 -1.18 -15.43 -11.11
CA LEU A 652 -1.32 -16.31 -9.95
C LEU A 652 -2.76 -16.77 -9.73
N ASP A 653 -3.73 -15.85 -9.78
CA ASP A 653 -5.13 -16.16 -9.52
C ASP A 653 -5.79 -16.97 -10.64
N ARG A 654 -5.26 -16.91 -11.87
CA ARG A 654 -5.70 -17.79 -12.97
C ARG A 654 -5.22 -19.24 -12.81
N VAL A 655 -4.13 -19.46 -12.07
CA VAL A 655 -3.58 -20.80 -11.80
C VAL A 655 -4.25 -21.42 -10.57
N VAL A 656 -4.33 -20.68 -9.46
CA VAL A 656 -4.96 -21.14 -8.21
C VAL A 656 -5.87 -20.03 -7.64
N PRO A 657 -7.13 -19.94 -8.11
CA PRO A 657 -8.03 -18.86 -7.73
C PRO A 657 -8.26 -18.77 -6.22
N GLY A 658 -8.12 -17.56 -5.66
CA GLY A 658 -8.32 -17.24 -4.26
C GLY A 658 -7.23 -17.75 -3.31
N TYR A 659 -6.09 -18.23 -3.81
CA TYR A 659 -5.00 -18.73 -2.98
C TYR A 659 -3.87 -17.71 -2.79
N TYR A 660 -3.30 -17.16 -3.86
CA TYR A 660 -2.12 -16.29 -3.73
C TYR A 660 -2.44 -14.89 -3.20
N HIS A 661 -3.73 -14.52 -3.21
CA HIS A 661 -4.21 -13.23 -2.74
C HIS A 661 -4.80 -13.31 -1.36
N ARG A 662 -4.65 -12.21 -0.62
CA ARG A 662 -5.29 -12.08 0.69
C ARG A 662 -6.73 -11.69 0.51
N LEU A 663 -7.62 -12.48 1.08
CA LEU A 663 -9.06 -12.25 1.00
C LEU A 663 -9.59 -11.53 2.25
N LEU A 664 -10.52 -10.61 2.06
CA LEU A 664 -11.33 -9.99 3.12
C LEU A 664 -12.39 -10.97 3.64
N ASP A 665 -13.12 -10.57 4.67
CA ASP A 665 -14.11 -11.41 5.35
C ASP A 665 -15.20 -11.96 4.41
N ASP A 666 -15.43 -11.29 3.28
CA ASP A 666 -16.42 -11.70 2.27
C ASP A 666 -15.85 -12.41 1.04
N GLY A 667 -14.55 -12.66 1.02
CA GLY A 667 -13.86 -13.33 -0.06
C GLY A 667 -13.39 -12.43 -1.20
N THR A 668 -13.62 -11.12 -1.12
CA THR A 668 -13.01 -10.15 -2.04
C THR A 668 -11.51 -10.01 -1.76
N VAL A 669 -10.71 -9.68 -2.78
CA VAL A 669 -9.28 -9.45 -2.62
C VAL A 669 -9.05 -8.13 -1.89
N ALA A 670 -8.12 -8.12 -0.92
CA ALA A 670 -7.72 -6.90 -0.24
C ALA A 670 -6.86 -6.02 -1.16
N GLU A 671 -7.07 -4.70 -1.12
CA GLU A 671 -6.37 -3.74 -2.00
C GLU A 671 -5.64 -2.63 -1.23
N SER A 672 -5.34 -2.86 0.05
CA SER A 672 -4.78 -1.81 0.91
C SER A 672 -3.40 -1.31 0.46
N THR A 673 -2.66 -2.10 -0.33
CA THR A 673 -1.32 -1.73 -0.82
C THR A 673 -1.36 -0.73 -1.98
N CYS A 674 -2.43 -0.79 -2.79
CA CYS A 674 -2.75 -0.03 -4.02
C CYS A 674 -3.45 -0.95 -5.04
N CYS A 675 -3.09 -2.23 -5.03
CA CYS A 675 -3.49 -3.25 -5.99
C CYS A 675 -3.83 -4.57 -5.26
N SER A 676 -4.02 -5.66 -6.00
CA SER A 676 -4.43 -6.96 -5.46
C SER A 676 -3.39 -7.55 -4.48
N ASN A 677 -3.60 -7.40 -3.17
CA ASN A 677 -2.67 -7.83 -2.12
C ASN A 677 -2.39 -9.34 -2.23
N THR A 678 -1.13 -9.73 -2.15
CA THR A 678 -0.74 -11.14 -2.00
C THR A 678 -0.89 -11.60 -0.56
N ALA A 679 -0.81 -12.92 -0.35
CA ALA A 679 -0.84 -13.55 0.98
C ALA A 679 0.42 -14.38 1.25
N PRO A 680 1.59 -13.78 1.55
CA PRO A 680 2.82 -14.51 1.88
C PRO A 680 2.73 -15.35 3.17
N GLU A 681 1.65 -15.22 3.94
CA GLU A 681 1.28 -16.13 5.03
C GLU A 681 0.82 -17.51 4.54
N HIS A 682 0.40 -17.65 3.29
CA HIS A 682 0.10 -18.93 2.68
C HIS A 682 1.40 -19.60 2.20
N MET A 683 1.50 -20.91 2.42
CA MET A 683 2.74 -21.68 2.25
C MET A 683 3.40 -21.46 0.88
N MET A 684 2.67 -21.59 -0.22
CA MET A 684 3.24 -21.54 -1.57
C MET A 684 3.48 -20.11 -2.07
N MET A 685 2.79 -19.10 -1.53
CA MET A 685 3.12 -17.70 -1.82
C MET A 685 4.38 -17.28 -1.06
N GLY A 686 4.47 -17.58 0.25
CA GLY A 686 5.67 -17.32 1.04
C GLY A 686 6.90 -18.04 0.47
N ARG A 687 6.72 -19.25 -0.06
CA ARG A 687 7.77 -19.96 -0.78
C ARG A 687 8.19 -19.27 -2.08
N LEU A 688 7.23 -18.82 -2.90
CA LEU A 688 7.53 -18.11 -4.15
C LEU A 688 8.41 -16.87 -3.90
N VAL A 689 8.16 -16.14 -2.80
CA VAL A 689 9.01 -15.01 -2.36
C VAL A 689 10.46 -15.46 -2.15
N VAL A 690 10.67 -16.54 -1.40
CA VAL A 690 12.01 -17.06 -1.09
C VAL A 690 12.71 -17.56 -2.37
N ASP A 691 12.03 -18.37 -3.18
CA ASP A 691 12.59 -18.97 -4.40
C ASP A 691 12.99 -17.90 -5.44
N SER A 692 12.17 -16.86 -5.61
CA SER A 692 12.48 -15.72 -6.48
C SER A 692 13.72 -14.97 -5.99
N ILE A 693 13.79 -14.65 -4.69
CA ILE A 693 14.95 -13.97 -4.09
C ILE A 693 16.24 -14.79 -4.23
N VAL A 694 16.17 -16.10 -4.01
CA VAL A 694 17.31 -17.01 -4.20
C VAL A 694 17.79 -16.97 -5.65
N THR A 695 16.88 -16.93 -6.62
CA THR A 695 17.23 -16.82 -8.04
C THR A 695 17.94 -15.50 -8.34
N TRP A 696 17.44 -14.37 -7.86
CA TRP A 696 18.10 -13.06 -7.99
C TRP A 696 19.49 -13.02 -7.33
N ALA A 697 19.62 -13.59 -6.13
CA ALA A 697 20.89 -13.63 -5.40
C ALA A 697 21.92 -14.55 -6.09
N ARG A 698 21.51 -15.77 -6.48
CA ARG A 698 22.39 -16.79 -7.04
C ARG A 698 22.73 -16.51 -8.50
N ASP A 699 21.72 -16.34 -9.34
CA ASP A 699 21.88 -16.38 -10.80
C ASP A 699 22.10 -15.00 -11.40
N TYR A 700 21.62 -13.95 -10.73
CA TYR A 700 21.84 -12.55 -11.11
C TYR A 700 22.81 -11.81 -10.19
N LYS A 701 23.36 -12.49 -9.18
CA LYS A 701 24.39 -11.97 -8.25
C LYS A 701 23.98 -10.66 -7.56
N VAL A 702 22.68 -10.41 -7.38
CA VAL A 702 22.18 -9.26 -6.61
C VAL A 702 22.76 -9.28 -5.18
N ASP A 703 23.09 -8.11 -4.63
CA ASP A 703 23.82 -7.92 -3.37
C ASP A 703 22.92 -7.48 -2.20
N GLY A 704 21.64 -7.22 -2.45
CA GLY A 704 20.67 -6.89 -1.41
C GLY A 704 19.28 -6.69 -1.97
N PHE A 705 18.29 -6.65 -1.07
CA PHE A 705 16.88 -6.52 -1.44
C PHE A 705 16.19 -5.50 -0.54
N ARG A 706 15.47 -4.57 -1.17
CA ARG A 706 14.53 -3.66 -0.51
C ARG A 706 13.13 -4.21 -0.71
N PHE A 707 12.45 -4.59 0.37
CA PHE A 707 11.06 -5.03 0.33
C PHE A 707 10.12 -3.83 0.38
N ASP A 708 9.40 -3.63 -0.71
CA ASP A 708 8.26 -2.73 -0.77
C ASP A 708 7.15 -3.18 0.19
N LEU A 709 6.58 -2.22 0.92
CA LEU A 709 5.54 -2.43 1.92
C LEU A 709 5.77 -3.69 2.77
N MET A 710 7.00 -3.87 3.27
CA MET A 710 7.42 -5.05 4.04
C MET A 710 6.49 -5.36 5.23
N GLY A 711 5.81 -4.36 5.79
CA GLY A 711 4.76 -4.54 6.81
C GLY A 711 3.61 -5.49 6.43
N HIS A 712 3.35 -5.70 5.13
CA HIS A 712 2.34 -6.63 4.60
C HIS A 712 2.85 -8.08 4.49
N HIS A 713 4.11 -8.33 4.85
CA HIS A 713 4.69 -9.66 4.96
C HIS A 713 4.66 -10.17 6.41
N PRO A 714 4.46 -11.48 6.61
CA PRO A 714 4.76 -12.11 7.90
C PRO A 714 6.24 -11.96 8.22
N ARG A 715 6.54 -11.52 9.45
CA ARG A 715 7.90 -11.49 10.01
C ARG A 715 8.63 -12.82 9.80
N ALA A 716 7.93 -13.94 9.95
CA ALA A 716 8.50 -15.27 9.79
C ALA A 716 9.07 -15.51 8.37
N ASN A 717 8.35 -15.09 7.33
CA ASN A 717 8.77 -15.29 5.93
C ASN A 717 9.97 -14.40 5.56
N ILE A 718 10.03 -13.16 6.07
CA ILE A 718 11.22 -12.30 5.92
C ILE A 718 12.44 -12.91 6.62
N LEU A 719 12.26 -13.50 7.81
CA LEU A 719 13.36 -14.17 8.53
C LEU A 719 13.83 -15.45 7.86
N GLU A 720 12.91 -16.22 7.28
CA GLU A 720 13.26 -17.38 6.45
C GLU A 720 14.10 -16.96 5.23
N THR A 721 13.70 -15.87 4.57
CA THR A 721 14.48 -15.27 3.48
C THR A 721 15.88 -14.86 3.96
N ARG A 722 15.98 -14.18 5.12
CA ARG A 722 17.26 -13.79 5.72
C ARG A 722 18.19 -14.99 5.95
N VAL A 723 17.68 -16.05 6.59
CA VAL A 723 18.44 -17.27 6.86
C VAL A 723 18.90 -17.94 5.56
N THR A 724 18.03 -17.98 4.56
CA THR A 724 18.34 -18.59 3.26
C THR A 724 19.45 -17.81 2.54
N LEU A 725 19.41 -16.49 2.55
CA LEU A 725 20.46 -15.65 1.97
C LEU A 725 21.77 -15.74 2.74
N ASP A 726 21.75 -15.87 4.07
CA ASP A 726 22.97 -16.04 4.88
C ASP A 726 23.75 -17.33 4.51
N HIS A 727 23.05 -18.38 4.10
CA HIS A 727 23.69 -19.61 3.60
C HIS A 727 24.31 -19.43 2.21
N LEU A 728 23.80 -18.48 1.40
CA LEU A 728 24.34 -18.18 0.06
C LEU A 728 25.50 -17.18 0.13
N ASP A 729 25.26 -16.00 0.72
CA ASP A 729 26.22 -14.94 0.93
C ASP A 729 25.77 -14.05 2.12
N PRO A 730 26.44 -14.13 3.29
CA PRO A 730 26.11 -13.30 4.45
C PRO A 730 26.37 -11.80 4.23
N GLY A 731 27.03 -11.43 3.12
CA GLY A 731 27.20 -10.05 2.69
C GLY A 731 25.95 -9.44 2.05
N ILE A 732 24.90 -10.23 1.78
CA ILE A 732 23.65 -9.73 1.21
C ILE A 732 22.85 -8.98 2.27
N TYR A 733 22.40 -7.77 1.97
CA TYR A 733 21.62 -6.94 2.88
C TYR A 733 20.11 -7.02 2.61
N LEU A 734 19.29 -7.06 3.67
CA LEU A 734 17.83 -7.00 3.59
C LEU A 734 17.32 -5.78 4.35
N TYR A 735 16.43 -5.04 3.73
CA TYR A 735 15.67 -3.97 4.37
C TYR A 735 14.33 -3.75 3.69
N GLY A 736 13.46 -2.92 4.26
CA GLY A 736 12.19 -2.59 3.63
C GLY A 736 11.35 -1.58 4.37
N GLU A 737 10.12 -1.44 3.90
CA GLU A 737 9.13 -0.52 4.45
C GLU A 737 8.28 -1.17 5.54
N GLY A 738 8.76 -1.06 6.78
CA GLY A 738 8.09 -1.65 7.95
C GLY A 738 6.86 -0.88 8.45
N TRP A 739 6.02 -0.35 7.56
CA TRP A 739 4.83 0.44 7.89
C TRP A 739 3.70 -0.44 8.45
N ASN A 740 2.80 0.15 9.25
CA ASN A 740 1.70 -0.57 9.90
C ASN A 740 0.33 -0.02 9.46
N PHE A 741 -0.33 -0.65 8.49
CA PHE A 741 -1.64 -0.25 7.96
C PHE A 741 -2.34 -1.40 7.22
N GLY A 742 -3.56 -1.15 6.74
CA GLY A 742 -4.34 -2.14 5.98
C GLY A 742 -4.99 -3.23 6.84
N GLU A 743 -5.48 -4.27 6.18
CA GLU A 743 -6.20 -5.41 6.77
C GLU A 743 -5.33 -6.26 7.71
N ILE A 744 -4.01 -6.12 7.62
CA ILE A 744 -2.99 -6.84 8.40
C ILE A 744 -2.48 -6.05 9.61
N ALA A 745 -2.92 -4.79 9.77
CA ALA A 745 -2.42 -3.89 10.80
C ALA A 745 -2.58 -4.44 12.21
N TYR A 746 -1.66 -4.05 13.10
CA TYR A 746 -1.64 -4.46 14.50
C TYR A 746 -1.58 -5.99 14.68
N ASP A 747 -0.84 -6.66 13.79
CA ASP A 747 -0.68 -8.10 13.75
C ASP A 747 -2.02 -8.87 13.68
N SER A 748 -3.04 -8.28 13.04
CA SER A 748 -4.42 -8.82 13.03
C SER A 748 -4.51 -10.24 12.44
N ARG A 749 -3.65 -10.54 11.45
CA ARG A 749 -3.59 -11.83 10.76
C ARG A 749 -2.35 -12.65 11.09
N PHE A 750 -1.21 -11.99 11.26
CA PHE A 750 0.08 -12.59 11.59
C PHE A 750 0.98 -11.51 12.20
N VAL A 751 2.10 -11.91 12.82
CA VAL A 751 3.10 -10.92 13.24
C VAL A 751 3.73 -10.29 12.00
N GLN A 752 3.45 -9.02 11.76
CA GLN A 752 3.91 -8.25 10.62
C GLN A 752 5.42 -7.97 10.70
N ALA A 753 6.08 -7.78 9.56
CA ALA A 753 7.45 -7.28 9.50
C ALA A 753 7.54 -5.74 9.61
N THR A 754 6.94 -5.16 10.67
CA THR A 754 6.98 -3.72 10.96
C THR A 754 8.33 -3.27 11.56
N GLN A 755 8.59 -1.96 11.60
CA GLN A 755 9.79 -1.38 12.24
C GLN A 755 10.04 -1.93 13.66
N VAL A 756 8.98 -2.00 14.49
CA VAL A 756 9.11 -2.50 15.87
C VAL A 756 9.30 -4.01 15.91
N ASN A 757 8.56 -4.76 15.07
CA ASN A 757 8.65 -6.22 15.05
C ASN A 757 9.97 -6.74 14.44
N MET A 758 10.62 -5.95 13.60
CA MET A 758 11.91 -6.28 12.98
C MET A 758 13.13 -5.86 13.83
N ALA A 759 12.94 -5.14 14.94
CA ALA A 759 14.04 -4.81 15.84
C ALA A 759 14.73 -6.09 16.36
N GLY A 760 16.07 -6.12 16.29
CA GLY A 760 16.90 -7.24 16.74
C GLY A 760 16.99 -8.41 15.76
N THR A 761 16.54 -8.24 14.52
CA THR A 761 16.60 -9.28 13.48
C THR A 761 17.77 -9.14 12.52
N GLY A 762 18.42 -7.97 12.48
CA GLY A 762 19.43 -7.63 11.46
C GLY A 762 18.86 -7.23 10.10
N VAL A 763 17.52 -7.12 9.95
CA VAL A 763 16.85 -6.60 8.74
C VAL A 763 16.53 -5.11 8.95
N GLY A 764 16.89 -4.28 7.97
CA GLY A 764 16.67 -2.84 8.03
C GLY A 764 15.23 -2.40 7.80
N THR A 765 14.85 -1.26 8.37
CA THR A 765 13.60 -0.56 8.03
C THR A 765 13.83 0.93 7.84
N PHE A 766 13.09 1.56 6.93
CA PHE A 766 13.15 3.01 6.71
C PHE A 766 12.79 3.79 7.99
N ASN A 767 13.49 4.90 8.22
CA ASN A 767 13.32 5.78 9.38
C ASN A 767 12.68 7.11 8.99
N ASP A 768 11.35 7.08 8.95
CA ASP A 768 10.42 8.21 8.82
C ASP A 768 10.59 9.28 9.91
N ARG A 769 11.01 8.90 11.13
CA ARG A 769 11.20 9.87 12.23
C ARG A 769 12.28 10.90 11.90
N LEU A 770 13.45 10.43 11.45
CA LEU A 770 14.54 11.32 11.05
C LEU A 770 14.13 12.15 9.83
N ARG A 771 13.55 11.49 8.82
CA ARG A 771 13.06 12.13 7.59
C ARG A 771 12.20 13.35 7.92
N ASP A 772 11.15 13.16 8.71
CA ASP A 772 10.18 14.22 9.02
C ASP A 772 10.77 15.31 9.93
N ALA A 773 11.62 14.95 10.89
CA ALA A 773 12.27 15.92 11.75
C ALA A 773 13.23 16.84 10.96
N VAL A 774 13.91 16.31 9.95
CA VAL A 774 14.83 17.07 9.09
C VAL A 774 14.08 17.86 8.02
N ARG A 775 13.14 17.24 7.30
CA ARG A 775 12.39 17.85 6.20
C ARG A 775 11.28 18.80 6.66
N GLY A 776 10.60 18.49 7.77
CA GLY A 776 9.41 19.20 8.23
C GLY A 776 8.11 18.70 7.61
N GLY A 777 7.07 18.60 8.43
CA GLY A 777 5.78 18.01 8.09
C GLY A 777 5.85 16.48 8.04
N GLY A 778 5.03 15.88 7.17
CA GLY A 778 5.03 14.46 6.82
C GLY A 778 4.40 14.25 5.44
N SER A 779 4.41 13.01 4.93
CA SER A 779 3.95 12.65 3.57
C SER A 779 2.48 12.99 3.26
N PHE A 780 1.67 13.30 4.26
CA PHE A 780 0.22 13.52 4.13
C PHE A 780 -0.25 14.90 4.64
N GLY A 781 0.66 15.86 4.82
CA GLY A 781 0.31 17.20 5.32
C GLY A 781 -0.45 18.05 4.29
N ASP A 782 -1.44 18.82 4.76
CA ASP A 782 -2.20 19.75 3.92
C ASP A 782 -1.37 20.98 3.48
N ASP A 783 -0.41 21.40 4.30
CA ASP A 783 0.45 22.55 4.03
C ASP A 783 1.87 22.08 3.62
N PRO A 784 2.26 22.19 2.34
CA PRO A 784 3.58 21.76 1.89
C PRO A 784 4.71 22.66 2.45
N SER A 785 4.39 23.84 2.99
CA SER A 785 5.35 24.80 3.52
C SER A 785 5.83 24.52 4.95
N GLU A 786 5.31 23.48 5.63
CA GLU A 786 5.72 23.12 6.98
C GLU A 786 7.23 22.83 7.07
N GLN A 787 7.96 23.67 7.81
CA GLN A 787 9.42 23.62 7.87
C GLN A 787 9.91 22.62 8.91
N GLY A 788 11.10 22.07 8.65
CA GLY A 788 11.86 21.18 9.53
C GLY A 788 13.24 21.76 9.82
N PHE A 789 14.09 20.95 10.46
CA PHE A 789 15.42 21.37 10.88
C PHE A 789 16.24 21.94 9.72
N ALA A 790 16.29 21.23 8.58
CA ALA A 790 17.11 21.62 7.43
C ALA A 790 16.33 22.37 6.33
N THR A 791 15.08 22.78 6.58
CA THR A 791 14.20 23.39 5.56
C THR A 791 13.59 24.73 6.01
N GLY A 792 14.19 25.39 7.01
CA GLY A 792 13.96 26.82 7.28
C GLY A 792 13.54 27.20 8.70
N LEU A 793 13.43 26.24 9.64
CA LEU A 793 13.14 26.58 11.04
C LEU A 793 14.28 27.39 11.68
N GLY A 794 15.54 27.01 11.43
CA GLY A 794 16.72 27.72 11.98
C GLY A 794 16.63 27.87 13.50
N ALA A 795 16.81 29.09 14.01
CA ALA A 795 16.72 29.39 15.45
C ALA A 795 15.30 29.26 16.04
N ARG A 796 14.27 28.98 15.22
CA ARG A 796 12.90 28.67 15.68
C ARG A 796 12.65 27.18 15.87
N THR A 797 13.65 26.33 15.61
CA THR A 797 13.51 24.88 15.71
C THR A 797 13.12 24.47 17.13
N PRO A 798 11.96 23.82 17.35
CA PRO A 798 11.62 23.28 18.66
C PRO A 798 12.66 22.25 19.10
N LEU A 799 13.14 22.31 20.34
CA LEU A 799 14.17 21.39 20.82
C LEU A 799 13.68 19.92 20.87
N SER A 800 12.37 19.67 20.87
CA SER A 800 11.82 18.31 20.68
C SER A 800 12.14 17.73 19.28
N VAL A 801 12.32 18.58 18.26
CA VAL A 801 12.81 18.17 16.93
C VAL A 801 14.29 17.75 17.03
N HIS A 802 15.10 18.45 17.84
CA HIS A 802 16.49 18.05 18.07
C HIS A 802 16.54 16.64 18.67
N ASP A 803 15.70 16.34 19.64
CA ASP A 803 15.67 15.02 20.28
C ASP A 803 15.35 13.90 19.28
N ARG A 804 14.41 14.11 18.36
CA ARG A 804 14.13 13.15 17.27
C ARG A 804 15.32 12.99 16.32
N ILE A 805 15.99 14.07 15.96
CA ILE A 805 17.19 14.03 15.11
C ILE A 805 18.35 13.31 15.81
N LYS A 806 18.55 13.55 17.11
CA LYS A 806 19.58 12.86 17.92
C LYS A 806 19.35 11.36 17.96
N VAL A 807 18.09 10.91 18.06
CA VAL A 807 17.72 9.49 17.95
C VAL A 807 18.06 8.93 16.56
N GLY A 808 17.76 9.66 15.49
CA GLY A 808 18.14 9.24 14.13
C GLY A 808 19.67 9.20 13.94
N LEU A 809 20.40 10.21 14.41
CA LEU A 809 21.86 10.29 14.37
C LEU A 809 22.53 9.15 15.16
N SER A 810 21.91 8.66 16.25
CA SER A 810 22.39 7.49 16.98
C SER A 810 21.96 6.15 16.37
N GLY A 811 21.39 6.15 15.17
CA GLY A 811 21.02 4.93 14.43
C GLY A 811 19.62 4.42 14.74
N GLY A 812 18.70 5.31 15.17
CA GLY A 812 17.32 4.94 15.47
C GLY A 812 17.17 4.00 16.68
N LEU A 813 18.18 3.97 17.54
CA LEU A 813 18.29 2.98 18.62
C LEU A 813 17.24 3.21 19.71
N ALA A 814 16.50 2.15 20.04
CA ALA A 814 15.54 2.16 21.14
C ALA A 814 16.21 2.44 22.50
N THR A 815 17.38 1.85 22.73
CA THR A 815 18.07 1.85 24.03
C THR A 815 19.02 3.02 24.26
N TYR A 816 19.37 3.80 23.22
CA TYR A 816 20.32 4.90 23.33
C TYR A 816 19.77 6.00 24.24
N ARG A 817 20.52 6.36 25.28
CA ARG A 817 20.17 7.34 26.32
C ARG A 817 20.93 8.63 26.13
N PHE A 818 20.22 9.74 26.27
CA PHE A 818 20.76 11.09 26.20
C PHE A 818 19.90 12.07 27.00
N VAL A 819 20.48 13.22 27.34
CA VAL A 819 19.76 14.33 27.98
C VAL A 819 18.89 15.03 26.93
N THR A 820 17.58 14.99 27.14
CA THR A 820 16.56 15.58 26.24
C THR A 820 16.43 17.08 26.44
N HIS A 821 15.65 17.74 25.59
CA HIS A 821 15.30 19.15 25.72
C HIS A 821 14.67 19.53 27.07
N THR A 822 14.10 18.56 27.81
CA THR A 822 13.51 18.78 29.14
C THR A 822 14.55 18.79 30.27
N GLY A 823 15.79 18.38 29.99
CA GLY A 823 16.83 18.14 30.97
C GLY A 823 16.77 16.75 31.62
N ALA A 824 15.74 15.94 31.33
CA ALA A 824 15.68 14.54 31.74
C ALA A 824 16.44 13.64 30.77
N GLU A 825 17.08 12.59 31.30
CA GLU A 825 17.67 11.53 30.48
C GLU A 825 16.60 10.52 30.05
N HIS A 826 16.37 10.41 28.74
CA HIS A 826 15.45 9.44 28.15
C HIS A 826 16.20 8.53 27.17
N SER A 827 15.67 7.33 26.96
CA SER A 827 16.06 6.45 25.86
C SER A 827 15.35 6.83 24.55
N GLY A 828 15.88 6.39 23.41
CA GLY A 828 15.28 6.66 22.09
C GLY A 828 13.83 6.19 21.97
N SER A 829 13.46 5.09 22.63
CA SER A 829 12.07 4.60 22.64
C SER A 829 11.12 5.45 23.49
N GLN A 830 11.63 6.35 24.33
CA GLN A 830 10.85 7.27 25.15
C GLN A 830 10.68 8.65 24.49
N ILE A 831 11.23 8.85 23.30
CA ILE A 831 11.02 10.05 22.49
C ILE A 831 9.83 9.79 21.58
N ASP A 832 8.79 10.61 21.70
CA ASP A 832 7.56 10.45 20.94
C ASP A 832 7.72 10.84 19.45
N TYR A 833 7.08 10.08 18.59
CA TYR A 833 6.80 10.39 17.20
C TYR A 833 5.37 9.95 16.89
N ASN A 834 4.43 10.89 16.93
CA ASN A 834 3.02 10.66 16.60
C ASN A 834 2.40 9.48 17.39
N GLY A 835 2.71 9.38 18.69
CA GLY A 835 2.23 8.30 19.56
C GLY A 835 3.04 6.99 19.47
N SER A 836 4.07 6.94 18.62
CA SER A 836 5.00 5.82 18.47
C SER A 836 6.41 6.17 18.97
N PRO A 837 7.26 5.18 19.34
CA PRO A 837 8.64 5.45 19.72
C PRO A 837 9.46 5.96 18.52
N SER A 838 10.26 7.00 18.76
CA SER A 838 11.20 7.50 17.76
C SER A 838 12.35 6.52 17.53
N GLY A 839 12.88 5.93 18.62
CA GLY A 839 13.89 4.87 18.56
C GLY A 839 13.24 3.51 18.67
N TYR A 840 13.40 2.66 17.66
CA TYR A 840 12.86 1.30 17.62
C TYR A 840 13.94 0.24 17.40
N ALA A 841 15.07 0.60 16.76
CA ALA A 841 16.08 -0.36 16.33
C ALA A 841 16.87 -0.93 17.53
N ALA A 842 17.28 -2.19 17.42
CA ALA A 842 18.19 -2.82 18.40
C ALA A 842 19.66 -2.66 18.00
N SER A 843 19.93 -2.53 16.70
CA SER A 843 21.25 -2.26 16.13
C SER A 843 21.16 -1.08 15.15
N PRO A 844 22.17 -0.20 15.06
CA PRO A 844 22.13 0.94 14.13
C PRO A 844 21.96 0.50 12.67
N GLY A 845 22.44 -0.70 12.33
CA GLY A 845 22.26 -1.29 11.01
C GLY A 845 20.81 -1.64 10.62
N GLU A 846 19.87 -1.57 11.56
CA GLU A 846 18.44 -1.85 11.31
C GLU A 846 17.65 -0.57 10.96
N SER A 847 18.28 0.60 11.04
CA SER A 847 17.64 1.89 10.72
C SER A 847 18.20 2.47 9.43
N VAL A 848 17.37 2.49 8.38
CA VAL A 848 17.67 3.12 7.09
C VAL A 848 17.24 4.58 7.15
N THR A 849 18.22 5.45 7.34
CA THR A 849 18.04 6.90 7.47
C THR A 849 18.04 7.57 6.12
N TYR A 850 17.08 8.48 5.91
CA TYR A 850 16.88 9.17 4.64
C TYR A 850 16.18 10.50 4.85
N VAL A 851 16.29 11.38 3.85
CA VAL A 851 15.56 12.67 3.79
C VAL A 851 14.84 12.84 2.47
N ASP A 852 14.93 11.88 1.57
CA ASP A 852 14.14 11.76 0.35
C ASP A 852 14.34 10.37 -0.27
N ALA A 853 13.41 10.00 -1.14
CA ALA A 853 13.37 8.78 -1.92
C ALA A 853 12.65 9.09 -3.24
N HIS A 854 12.34 8.07 -4.02
CA HIS A 854 11.60 8.21 -5.27
C HIS A 854 10.18 8.76 -5.04
N ASP A 855 9.53 8.37 -3.94
CA ASP A 855 8.19 8.76 -3.50
C ASP A 855 8.19 10.08 -2.71
N ASN A 856 7.04 10.79 -2.74
CA ASN A 856 6.89 12.16 -2.26
C ASN A 856 7.79 13.15 -3.03
N GLU A 857 7.84 14.41 -2.59
CA GLU A 857 8.71 15.40 -3.24
C GLU A 857 10.19 15.04 -3.01
N ILE A 858 10.98 15.07 -4.07
CA ILE A 858 12.45 15.03 -3.96
C ILE A 858 12.94 16.21 -3.10
N LEU A 859 14.09 16.09 -2.43
CA LEU A 859 14.48 17.05 -1.39
C LEU A 859 14.52 18.52 -1.86
N TYR A 860 14.98 18.77 -3.09
CA TYR A 860 15.02 20.12 -3.64
C TYR A 860 13.62 20.75 -3.76
N ASP A 861 12.65 19.95 -4.23
CA ASP A 861 11.27 20.39 -4.43
C ASP A 861 10.56 20.64 -3.10
N ALA A 862 10.78 19.76 -2.12
CA ALA A 862 10.32 19.98 -0.76
C ALA A 862 10.90 21.29 -0.17
N MET A 863 12.17 21.58 -0.42
CA MET A 863 12.81 22.83 -0.01
C MET A 863 12.28 24.05 -0.76
N ALA A 864 11.85 23.91 -2.02
CA ALA A 864 11.25 25.00 -2.77
C ALA A 864 9.92 25.46 -2.15
N PHE A 865 9.10 24.52 -1.64
CA PHE A 865 7.89 24.86 -0.87
C PHE A 865 8.17 25.49 0.49
N LYS A 866 9.23 25.04 1.17
CA LYS A 866 9.47 25.34 2.60
C LYS A 866 10.40 26.53 2.83
N LEU A 867 11.36 26.79 1.96
CA LEU A 867 12.33 27.88 2.12
C LEU A 867 11.79 29.18 1.51
N PRO A 868 12.07 30.36 2.12
CA PRO A 868 11.69 31.65 1.56
C PRO A 868 12.16 31.79 0.09
N PRO A 869 11.29 32.14 -0.88
CA PRO A 869 11.67 32.26 -2.28
C PRO A 869 12.90 33.15 -2.51
N SER A 870 13.00 34.25 -1.77
CA SER A 870 14.12 35.21 -1.81
C SER A 870 15.46 34.69 -1.28
N LEU A 871 15.51 33.46 -0.75
CA LEU A 871 16.73 32.85 -0.23
C LEU A 871 17.76 32.64 -1.35
N PRO A 872 19.01 33.14 -1.21
CA PRO A 872 20.05 32.92 -2.22
C PRO A 872 20.29 31.44 -2.50
N MET A 873 20.54 31.10 -3.77
CA MET A 873 20.76 29.71 -4.18
C MET A 873 21.91 29.01 -3.43
N ALA A 874 23.00 29.72 -3.15
CA ALA A 874 24.11 29.18 -2.36
C ALA A 874 23.67 28.72 -0.96
N ASP A 875 22.71 29.40 -0.34
CA ASP A 875 22.19 29.01 0.96
C ASP A 875 21.19 27.85 0.86
N ARG A 876 20.44 27.75 -0.24
CA ARG A 876 19.62 26.55 -0.56
C ARG A 876 20.50 25.32 -0.73
N VAL A 877 21.61 25.45 -1.46
CA VAL A 877 22.63 24.39 -1.61
C VAL A 877 23.17 23.96 -0.25
N ARG A 878 23.50 24.91 0.63
CA ARG A 878 23.99 24.60 1.97
C ARG A 878 22.95 23.87 2.82
N MET A 879 21.68 24.26 2.74
CA MET A 879 20.58 23.56 3.41
C MET A 879 20.37 22.14 2.86
N GLN A 880 20.43 21.96 1.54
CA GLN A 880 20.42 20.63 0.89
C GLN A 880 21.54 19.74 1.45
N VAL A 881 22.77 20.26 1.46
CA VAL A 881 23.93 19.53 1.98
C VAL A 881 23.78 19.26 3.48
N LEU A 882 23.24 20.19 4.26
CA LEU A 882 22.98 20.01 5.69
C LEU A 882 22.02 18.84 5.93
N ALA A 883 20.90 18.77 5.20
CA ALA A 883 19.95 17.66 5.29
C ALA A 883 20.61 16.32 4.93
N LEU A 884 21.35 16.26 3.82
CA LEU A 884 22.08 15.06 3.41
C LEU A 884 23.17 14.66 4.40
N SER A 885 23.82 15.62 5.05
CA SER A 885 24.90 15.36 6.02
C SER A 885 24.38 14.71 7.29
N ILE A 886 23.14 15.00 7.70
CA ILE A 886 22.51 14.33 8.86
C ILE A 886 22.35 12.82 8.58
N VAL A 887 22.01 12.45 7.34
CA VAL A 887 21.96 11.05 6.89
C VAL A 887 23.37 10.45 6.84
N VAL A 888 24.29 11.09 6.11
CA VAL A 888 25.63 10.56 5.85
C VAL A 888 26.50 10.47 7.10
N LEU A 889 26.33 11.34 8.09
CA LEU A 889 27.16 11.36 9.31
C LEU A 889 26.46 10.69 10.51
N GLY A 890 25.25 10.15 10.34
CA GLY A 890 24.54 9.35 11.36
C GLY A 890 25.08 7.93 11.50
N GLN A 891 24.70 7.22 12.56
CA GLN A 891 25.14 5.84 12.80
C GLN A 891 24.38 4.79 11.96
N GLY A 892 23.20 5.14 11.46
CA GLY A 892 22.36 4.24 10.65
C GLY A 892 22.88 4.01 9.22
N VAL A 893 22.15 3.18 8.49
CA VAL A 893 22.33 2.98 7.04
C VAL A 893 21.90 4.28 6.33
N GLY A 894 22.78 4.86 5.51
CA GLY A 894 22.46 6.08 4.77
C GLY A 894 21.79 5.78 3.43
N PHE A 895 20.73 6.50 3.11
CA PHE A 895 19.97 6.34 1.87
C PHE A 895 19.63 7.71 1.25
N VAL A 896 19.88 7.85 -0.05
CA VAL A 896 19.66 9.10 -0.81
C VAL A 896 19.19 8.77 -2.23
N ALA A 897 18.14 9.43 -2.72
CA ALA A 897 17.73 9.31 -4.12
C ALA A 897 18.80 9.89 -5.07
N LEU A 898 19.13 9.19 -6.15
CA LEU A 898 20.14 9.61 -7.11
C LEU A 898 19.74 10.94 -7.77
N GLY A 899 20.69 11.87 -7.82
CA GLY A 899 20.51 13.21 -8.34
C GLY A 899 20.16 14.22 -7.25
N THR A 900 19.75 13.81 -6.05
CA THR A 900 19.50 14.73 -4.93
C THR A 900 20.77 15.49 -4.52
N GLU A 901 21.92 14.83 -4.60
CA GLU A 901 23.24 15.45 -4.45
C GLU A 901 23.58 16.44 -5.57
N ARG A 902 22.78 16.48 -6.64
CA ARG A 902 22.84 17.42 -7.76
C ARG A 902 21.61 18.34 -7.81
N LEU A 903 20.90 18.49 -6.68
CA LEU A 903 19.69 19.30 -6.57
C LEU A 903 18.53 18.82 -7.47
N ARG A 904 18.42 17.53 -7.78
CA ARG A 904 17.35 16.99 -8.65
C ARG A 904 15.98 17.56 -8.26
N SER A 905 15.24 17.96 -9.29
CA SER A 905 13.85 18.38 -9.19
C SER A 905 12.99 17.53 -10.12
N LYS A 906 11.75 17.27 -9.69
CA LYS A 906 10.67 16.70 -10.49
C LYS A 906 9.57 17.74 -10.75
N SER A 907 9.94 19.02 -10.76
CA SER A 907 9.03 20.16 -10.91
C SER A 907 7.90 20.18 -9.88
N LEU A 908 8.22 19.84 -8.63
CA LEU A 908 7.29 19.79 -7.49
C LEU A 908 6.30 18.62 -7.51
N ASP A 909 6.55 17.59 -8.34
CA ASP A 909 5.73 16.38 -8.34
C ASP A 909 6.00 15.52 -7.10
N ARG A 910 4.93 15.22 -6.34
CA ARG A 910 5.00 14.36 -5.16
C ARG A 910 4.82 12.87 -5.45
N ASN A 911 4.24 12.51 -6.59
CA ASN A 911 3.98 11.10 -6.93
C ASN A 911 4.20 10.88 -8.42
N SER A 912 5.47 10.68 -8.76
CA SER A 912 5.94 10.75 -10.15
C SER A 912 6.02 9.39 -10.84
N TYR A 913 5.32 8.39 -10.31
CA TYR A 913 5.37 7.01 -10.81
C TYR A 913 5.01 6.89 -12.29
N ASN A 914 4.03 7.68 -12.75
CA ASN A 914 3.54 7.69 -14.13
C ASN A 914 3.64 9.08 -14.78
N SER A 915 4.63 9.87 -14.36
CA SER A 915 4.85 11.26 -14.83
C SER A 915 5.82 11.35 -16.02
N GLY A 916 6.12 10.23 -16.68
CA GLY A 916 6.96 10.19 -17.87
C GLY A 916 8.41 10.63 -17.67
N ASP A 917 9.17 10.62 -18.77
CA ASP A 917 10.56 11.08 -18.79
C ASP A 917 10.69 12.57 -18.43
N TRP A 918 9.71 13.38 -18.83
CA TRP A 918 9.77 14.83 -18.74
C TRP A 918 10.04 15.32 -17.31
N PHE A 919 9.30 14.78 -16.35
CA PHE A 919 9.41 15.15 -14.93
C PHE A 919 10.49 14.35 -14.18
N ASN A 920 10.86 13.15 -14.65
CA ASN A 920 11.73 12.26 -13.87
C ASN A 920 13.20 12.19 -14.33
N GLN A 921 13.50 12.43 -15.61
CA GLN A 921 14.83 12.19 -16.18
C GLN A 921 15.95 12.92 -15.45
N LEU A 922 17.10 12.25 -15.27
CA LEU A 922 18.30 12.89 -14.72
C LEU A 922 19.04 13.69 -15.79
N ARG A 923 19.22 14.99 -15.52
CA ARG A 923 19.97 15.90 -16.39
C ARG A 923 21.44 15.92 -16.00
N TRP A 924 22.26 15.19 -16.76
CA TRP A 924 23.70 15.10 -16.49
C TRP A 924 24.48 16.33 -16.94
N ASP A 925 24.01 17.01 -18.00
CA ASP A 925 24.51 18.32 -18.38
C ASP A 925 23.93 19.38 -17.44
N SER A 926 24.73 19.83 -16.48
CA SER A 926 24.33 20.80 -15.47
C SER A 926 23.99 22.18 -16.05
N THR A 927 24.34 22.46 -17.32
CA THR A 927 23.93 23.69 -18.01
C THR A 927 22.44 23.71 -18.35
N GLN A 928 21.77 22.56 -18.31
CA GLN A 928 20.33 22.42 -18.54
C GLN A 928 19.49 22.62 -17.26
N GLY A 929 20.13 22.95 -16.13
CA GLY A 929 19.48 23.03 -14.83
C GLY A 929 19.21 21.65 -14.21
N ASN A 930 18.37 21.62 -13.18
CA ASN A 930 18.11 20.44 -12.35
C ASN A 930 16.73 19.79 -12.60
N GLY A 931 15.95 20.30 -13.56
CA GLY A 931 14.56 19.87 -13.81
C GLY A 931 13.48 20.70 -13.11
N PHE A 932 13.83 21.77 -12.40
CA PHE A 932 12.86 22.67 -11.78
C PHE A 932 12.25 23.65 -12.79
N GLY A 933 10.97 23.99 -12.63
CA GLY A 933 10.31 24.98 -13.49
C GLY A 933 10.08 24.48 -14.91
N ILE A 934 9.65 23.23 -15.08
CA ILE A 934 9.39 22.61 -16.39
C ILE A 934 7.89 22.33 -16.63
N GLY A 935 7.01 23.00 -15.89
CA GLY A 935 5.57 22.82 -15.92
C GLY A 935 5.02 22.45 -14.55
N LEU A 936 3.73 22.68 -14.34
CA LEU A 936 3.03 22.16 -13.17
C LEU A 936 3.02 20.62 -13.24
N PRO A 937 3.23 19.93 -12.11
CA PRO A 937 3.24 18.47 -12.05
C PRO A 937 1.83 17.90 -12.29
N PRO A 938 1.68 16.61 -12.65
CA PRO A 938 0.40 16.00 -12.96
C PRO A 938 -0.72 16.26 -11.97
N ALA A 939 -1.87 16.65 -12.51
CA ALA A 939 -3.03 17.11 -11.74
C ALA A 939 -3.56 16.10 -10.70
N PRO A 940 -3.71 14.78 -11.00
CA PRO A 940 -4.38 13.84 -10.11
C PRO A 940 -3.86 13.82 -8.66
N ASP A 941 -2.55 14.02 -8.49
CA ASP A 941 -1.93 14.05 -7.16
C ASP A 941 -1.47 15.44 -6.71
N ASN A 942 -1.35 16.43 -7.60
CA ASN A 942 -0.68 17.69 -7.26
C ASN A 942 -1.54 18.95 -7.45
N GLU A 943 -2.73 18.86 -8.05
CA GLU A 943 -3.55 20.05 -8.38
C GLU A 943 -3.94 20.86 -7.13
N ASP A 944 -4.19 20.17 -6.01
CA ASP A 944 -4.47 20.83 -4.73
C ASP A 944 -3.32 21.74 -4.28
N LYS A 945 -2.07 21.41 -4.65
CA LYS A 945 -0.88 22.19 -4.34
C LYS A 945 -0.48 23.22 -5.41
N TRP A 946 -1.15 23.26 -6.57
CA TRP A 946 -0.76 24.14 -7.68
C TRP A 946 -0.76 25.63 -7.34
N SER A 947 -1.62 26.06 -6.40
CA SER A 947 -1.65 27.46 -5.95
C SER A 947 -0.34 27.90 -5.27
N TRP A 948 0.33 26.99 -4.55
CA TRP A 948 1.67 27.19 -4.01
C TRP A 948 2.75 26.98 -5.08
N ALA A 949 2.59 25.97 -5.94
CA ALA A 949 3.59 25.59 -6.92
C ALA A 949 3.79 26.65 -8.02
N ARG A 950 2.70 27.20 -8.56
CA ARG A 950 2.72 28.13 -9.70
C ARG A 950 3.69 29.31 -9.52
N PRO A 951 3.63 30.11 -8.43
CA PRO A 951 4.56 31.22 -8.25
C PRO A 951 6.02 30.77 -8.06
N LEU A 952 6.26 29.57 -7.51
CA LEU A 952 7.61 29.02 -7.33
C LEU A 952 8.19 28.59 -8.68
N LEU A 953 7.44 27.84 -9.47
CA LEU A 953 7.88 27.37 -10.79
C LEU A 953 8.11 28.51 -11.79
N ALA A 954 7.38 29.63 -11.64
CA ALA A 954 7.56 30.81 -12.46
C ALA A 954 8.83 31.64 -12.10
N ASP A 955 9.47 31.38 -10.96
CA ASP A 955 10.62 32.14 -10.49
C ASP A 955 11.95 31.54 -11.01
N PRO A 956 12.62 32.19 -11.98
CA PRO A 956 13.87 31.67 -12.53
C PRO A 956 15.03 31.69 -11.53
N SER A 957 14.92 32.42 -10.41
CA SER A 957 15.94 32.40 -9.36
C SER A 957 15.99 31.08 -8.58
N LEU A 958 14.94 30.26 -8.71
CA LEU A 958 14.85 28.90 -8.16
C LEU A 958 15.39 27.83 -9.13
N ILE A 959 15.98 28.20 -10.26
CA ILE A 959 16.71 27.27 -11.13
C ILE A 959 18.20 27.38 -10.80
N PRO A 960 18.85 26.33 -10.27
CA PRO A 960 20.25 26.38 -9.91
C PRO A 960 21.15 26.47 -11.14
N SER A 961 22.24 27.22 -11.03
CA SER A 961 23.29 27.23 -12.06
C SER A 961 24.11 25.94 -12.03
N ALA A 962 24.82 25.66 -13.13
CA ALA A 962 25.75 24.53 -13.22
C ALA A 962 26.77 24.51 -12.06
N GLU A 963 27.31 25.68 -11.70
CA GLU A 963 28.24 25.84 -10.56
C GLU A 963 27.61 25.37 -9.24
N MET A 964 26.34 25.69 -8.99
CA MET A 964 25.64 25.30 -7.75
C MET A 964 25.31 23.81 -7.72
N ILE A 965 24.94 23.23 -8.87
CA ILE A 965 24.72 21.79 -9.02
C ILE A 965 26.02 21.02 -8.73
N ASP A 966 27.11 21.42 -9.39
CA ASP A 966 28.42 20.76 -9.25
C ASP A 966 29.02 20.97 -7.85
N LEU A 967 28.81 22.14 -7.24
CA LEU A 967 29.16 22.40 -5.85
C LEU A 967 28.43 21.43 -4.91
N THR A 968 27.11 21.26 -5.07
CA THR A 968 26.31 20.34 -4.23
C THR A 968 26.84 18.90 -4.32
N ALA A 969 27.16 18.44 -5.53
CA ALA A 969 27.70 17.10 -5.75
C ALA A 969 29.07 16.93 -5.08
N ALA A 970 29.96 17.93 -5.23
CA ALA A 970 31.28 17.93 -4.58
C ALA A 970 31.16 17.94 -3.05
N ARG A 971 30.21 18.70 -2.50
CA ARG A 971 29.92 18.77 -1.06
C ARG A 971 29.39 17.45 -0.52
N TYR A 972 28.49 16.78 -1.22
CA TYR A 972 27.99 15.46 -0.83
C TYR A 972 29.09 14.40 -0.85
N ALA A 973 29.88 14.36 -1.93
CA ALA A 973 31.04 13.47 -2.03
C ALA A 973 32.07 13.74 -0.91
N GLU A 974 32.22 14.99 -0.48
CA GLU A 974 33.04 15.31 0.69
C GLU A 974 32.50 14.66 1.97
N MET A 975 31.18 14.69 2.22
CA MET A 975 30.60 14.03 3.40
C MET A 975 30.80 12.51 3.39
N LEU A 976 30.69 11.89 2.21
CA LEU A 976 31.02 10.46 2.05
C LEU A 976 32.48 10.19 2.39
N ARG A 977 33.42 11.05 1.95
CA ARG A 977 34.85 10.90 2.29
C ARG A 977 35.10 11.06 3.78
N ILE A 978 34.45 12.02 4.44
CA ILE A 978 34.52 12.20 5.90
C ILE A 978 33.98 10.96 6.62
N ARG A 979 32.81 10.44 6.22
CA ARG A 979 32.27 9.21 6.79
C ARG A 979 33.24 8.04 6.61
N ARG A 980 33.76 7.85 5.40
CA ARG A 980 34.69 6.76 5.06
C ARG A 980 36.01 6.86 5.82
N ALA A 981 36.47 8.08 6.11
CA ALA A 981 37.73 8.36 6.77
C ALA A 981 37.80 7.78 8.19
N SER A 982 36.69 7.70 8.93
CA SER A 982 36.73 7.25 10.32
C SER A 982 35.80 6.06 10.61
N PRO A 983 36.23 5.10 11.44
CA PRO A 983 35.36 4.06 11.96
C PRO A 983 34.35 4.51 13.02
N VAL A 984 34.41 5.76 13.50
CA VAL A 984 33.41 6.27 14.46
C VAL A 984 32.03 6.50 13.83
N PHE A 985 31.95 6.54 12.50
CA PHE A 985 30.70 6.60 11.76
C PHE A 985 30.27 5.20 11.33
N GLY A 986 29.07 4.78 11.75
CA GLY A 986 28.54 3.43 11.47
C GLY A 986 29.10 2.38 12.43
N LEU A 987 29.04 2.67 13.73
CA LEU A 987 29.42 1.75 14.80
C LEU A 987 28.54 0.48 14.77
N PRO A 988 29.08 -0.69 15.12
CA PRO A 988 28.42 -1.96 14.84
C PRO A 988 27.28 -2.32 15.80
N THR A 989 27.22 -1.73 17.00
CA THR A 989 26.29 -2.13 18.06
C THR A 989 25.77 -0.94 18.85
N ALA A 990 24.62 -1.12 19.50
CA ALA A 990 24.04 -0.11 20.39
C ALA A 990 24.98 0.28 21.54
N ASP A 991 25.72 -0.69 22.10
CA ASP A 991 26.68 -0.44 23.19
C ASP A 991 27.86 0.43 22.74
N GLU A 992 28.37 0.20 21.53
CA GLU A 992 29.43 1.06 20.96
C GLU A 992 28.92 2.48 20.73
N VAL A 993 27.71 2.62 20.18
CA VAL A 993 27.08 3.94 19.98
C VAL A 993 26.90 4.65 21.33
N GLN A 994 26.32 3.98 22.32
CA GLN A 994 26.09 4.55 23.65
C GLN A 994 27.39 4.99 24.33
N ARG A 995 28.48 4.24 24.14
CA ARG A 995 29.76 4.53 24.76
C ARG A 995 30.49 5.70 24.09
N ARG A 996 30.39 5.81 22.76
CA ARG A 996 31.26 6.69 21.97
C ARG A 996 30.56 7.94 21.47
N LEU A 997 29.23 7.94 21.31
CA LEU A 997 28.46 9.06 20.81
C LEU A 997 27.83 9.84 21.97
N THR A 998 28.02 11.15 21.99
CA THR A 998 27.36 12.04 22.95
C THR A 998 26.85 13.34 22.31
N PHE A 999 25.87 13.96 22.94
CA PHE A 999 25.35 15.29 22.60
C PHE A 999 25.56 16.24 23.79
N PRO A 1000 26.78 16.81 23.97
CA PRO A 1000 27.18 17.46 25.23
C PRO A 1000 26.38 18.72 25.57
N LEU A 1001 25.79 19.36 24.56
CA LEU A 1001 24.97 20.57 24.75
C LEU A 1001 23.47 20.28 24.83
N GLY A 1002 23.07 19.00 24.86
CA GLY A 1002 21.67 18.60 24.99
C GLY A 1002 21.07 19.07 26.31
N GLY A 1003 19.86 19.59 26.25
CA GLY A 1003 19.16 20.11 27.43
C GLY A 1003 18.29 21.33 27.13
N PRO A 1004 17.65 21.92 28.14
CA PRO A 1004 16.79 23.10 27.97
C PRO A 1004 17.55 24.35 27.48
N SER A 1005 18.88 24.36 27.61
CA SER A 1005 19.77 25.45 27.19
C SER A 1005 20.46 25.21 25.85
N GLU A 1006 20.15 24.12 25.15
CA GLU A 1006 20.67 23.86 23.81
C GLU A 1006 20.25 24.98 22.85
N SER A 1007 21.15 25.40 21.97
CA SER A 1007 20.85 26.44 20.97
C SER A 1007 19.88 25.88 19.92
N PRO A 1008 18.65 26.41 19.77
CA PRO A 1008 17.73 25.96 18.73
C PRO A 1008 18.34 26.05 17.33
N GLY A 1009 18.17 24.99 16.53
CA GLY A 1009 18.74 24.86 15.20
C GLY A 1009 20.23 24.49 15.15
N VAL A 1010 20.87 24.21 16.29
CA VAL A 1010 22.27 23.79 16.35
C VAL A 1010 22.40 22.48 17.13
N ILE A 1011 22.94 21.44 16.50
CA ILE A 1011 23.22 20.15 17.15
C ILE A 1011 24.73 19.92 17.14
N VAL A 1012 25.30 19.66 18.32
CA VAL A 1012 26.71 19.27 18.49
C VAL A 1012 26.77 17.80 18.86
N MET A 1013 27.38 16.99 18.01
CA MET A 1013 27.59 15.56 18.20
C MET A 1013 29.08 15.29 18.39
N CYS A 1014 29.45 14.63 19.49
CA CYS A 1014 30.82 14.22 19.77
C CYS A 1014 30.96 12.69 19.64
N LEU A 1015 32.06 12.25 19.05
CA LEU A 1015 32.38 10.84 18.82
C LEU A 1015 33.80 10.54 19.33
N ASP A 1016 33.91 9.56 20.23
CA ASP A 1016 35.18 9.07 20.76
C ASP A 1016 35.81 8.02 19.83
N GLY A 1017 36.92 8.40 19.19
CA GLY A 1017 37.75 7.55 18.35
C GLY A 1017 38.81 6.75 19.11
N SER A 1018 38.99 6.97 20.40
CA SER A 1018 40.04 6.35 21.20
C SER A 1018 39.95 4.82 21.16
N GLY A 1019 41.07 4.18 20.79
CA GLY A 1019 41.16 2.72 20.64
C GLY A 1019 40.37 2.12 19.47
N LEU A 1020 39.82 2.94 18.58
CA LEU A 1020 39.05 2.51 17.40
C LEU A 1020 39.59 3.15 16.10
N ASP A 1021 39.73 4.47 16.09
CA ASP A 1021 40.33 5.22 14.99
C ASP A 1021 41.85 5.29 15.17
N HIS A 1022 42.59 5.11 14.09
CA HIS A 1022 44.05 5.09 14.05
C HIS A 1022 44.66 6.48 13.79
N ARG A 1023 43.84 7.50 13.53
CA ARG A 1023 44.28 8.88 13.24
C ARG A 1023 43.83 9.85 14.32
N TRP A 1024 42.57 9.74 14.75
CA TRP A 1024 41.95 10.77 15.57
C TRP A 1024 41.32 10.20 16.84
N SER A 1025 41.60 10.81 17.99
CA SER A 1025 40.99 10.42 19.27
C SER A 1025 39.56 10.93 19.42
N THR A 1026 39.22 12.03 18.75
CA THR A 1026 37.95 12.73 18.96
C THR A 1026 37.47 13.31 17.64
N HIS A 1027 36.16 13.19 17.40
CA HIS A 1027 35.47 13.85 16.29
C HIS A 1027 34.32 14.67 16.84
N VAL A 1028 34.12 15.87 16.32
CA VAL A 1028 33.04 16.78 16.72
C VAL A 1028 32.33 17.25 15.47
N VAL A 1029 31.06 16.93 15.33
CA VAL A 1029 30.20 17.35 14.22
C VAL A 1029 29.25 18.42 14.74
N VAL A 1030 29.21 19.56 14.06
CA VAL A 1030 28.31 20.66 14.37
C VAL A 1030 27.39 20.86 13.17
N PHE A 1031 26.10 20.61 13.37
CA PHE A 1031 25.04 20.89 12.40
C PHE A 1031 24.43 22.24 12.75
N ASN A 1032 24.64 23.27 11.93
CA ASN A 1032 24.08 24.60 12.12
C ASN A 1032 23.00 24.87 11.06
N ALA A 1033 21.73 24.73 11.42
CA ALA A 1033 20.59 25.10 10.58
C ALA A 1033 20.22 26.59 10.64
N THR A 1034 20.85 27.36 11.53
CA THR A 1034 20.48 28.76 11.74
C THR A 1034 20.99 29.65 10.60
N GLU A 1035 20.37 30.82 10.47
CA GLU A 1035 20.69 31.80 9.42
C GLU A 1035 21.98 32.58 9.71
N GLU A 1036 22.54 32.41 10.90
CA GLU A 1036 23.73 33.11 11.37
C GLU A 1036 24.86 32.11 11.70
N PRO A 1037 26.13 32.55 11.67
CA PRO A 1037 27.21 31.77 12.25
C PRO A 1037 26.93 31.46 13.72
N THR A 1038 27.16 30.21 14.11
CA THR A 1038 27.00 29.77 15.51
C THR A 1038 28.34 29.71 16.22
N VAL A 1039 28.34 30.06 17.51
CA VAL A 1039 29.46 29.90 18.43
C VAL A 1039 28.99 29.04 19.60
N GLN A 1040 29.52 27.83 19.70
CA GLN A 1040 29.15 26.86 20.72
C GLN A 1040 30.35 26.57 21.62
N PHE A 1041 30.17 26.62 22.93
CA PHE A 1041 31.23 26.29 23.88
C PHE A 1041 30.94 24.94 24.54
N VAL A 1042 31.85 23.99 24.38
CA VAL A 1042 31.77 22.65 24.98
C VAL A 1042 32.90 22.53 26.02
N PRO A 1043 32.60 22.66 27.33
CA PRO A 1043 33.62 22.68 28.38
C PRO A 1043 34.55 21.45 28.37
N GLU A 1044 34.01 20.28 28.04
CA GLU A 1044 34.75 19.01 27.99
C GLU A 1044 35.83 18.98 26.90
N LEU A 1045 35.72 19.88 25.90
CA LEU A 1045 36.65 19.99 24.78
C LEU A 1045 37.68 21.11 24.96
N ALA A 1046 37.68 21.82 26.11
CA ALA A 1046 38.54 22.98 26.33
C ALA A 1046 40.04 22.69 26.17
N GLU A 1047 40.47 21.50 26.62
CA GLU A 1047 41.87 21.03 26.56
C GLU A 1047 42.12 20.06 25.39
N VAL A 1048 41.14 19.85 24.51
CA VAL A 1048 41.27 18.96 23.35
C VAL A 1048 41.74 19.78 22.14
N PRO A 1049 42.90 19.48 21.54
CA PRO A 1049 43.46 20.26 20.44
C PRO A 1049 42.75 19.95 19.10
N LEU A 1050 41.50 20.38 18.99
CA LEU A 1050 40.69 20.19 17.79
C LEU A 1050 41.18 21.06 16.64
N HIS A 1051 41.15 20.50 15.44
CA HIS A 1051 41.32 21.23 14.18
C HIS A 1051 40.25 20.79 13.17
N LEU A 1052 40.02 21.62 12.14
CA LEU A 1052 39.05 21.30 11.10
C LEU A 1052 39.46 20.02 10.34
N HIS A 1053 38.52 19.12 10.08
CA HIS A 1053 38.80 17.89 9.34
C HIS A 1053 39.46 18.20 7.99
N PRO A 1054 40.49 17.45 7.55
CA PRO A 1054 41.26 17.78 6.34
C PRO A 1054 40.43 17.98 5.07
N GLU A 1055 39.39 17.18 4.88
CA GLU A 1055 38.44 17.35 3.76
C GLU A 1055 37.77 18.74 3.78
N LEU A 1056 37.32 19.21 4.94
CA LEU A 1056 36.68 20.53 5.08
C LEU A 1056 37.67 21.69 4.97
N ALA A 1057 38.92 21.50 5.39
CA ALA A 1057 39.97 22.50 5.17
C ALA A 1057 40.24 22.75 3.68
N ALA A 1058 39.98 21.74 2.84
CA ALA A 1058 40.06 21.80 1.39
C ALA A 1058 38.69 21.99 0.69
N SER A 1059 37.63 22.28 1.45
CA SER A 1059 36.24 22.28 0.97
C SER A 1059 36.03 23.09 -0.31
N ALA A 1060 35.19 22.58 -1.22
CA ALA A 1060 34.74 23.29 -2.41
C ALA A 1060 33.92 24.57 -2.06
N ASP A 1061 33.16 24.55 -0.96
CA ASP A 1061 32.58 25.77 -0.38
C ASP A 1061 33.62 26.43 0.51
N THR A 1062 34.16 27.57 0.06
CA THR A 1062 35.20 28.30 0.78
C THR A 1062 34.74 28.84 2.13
N LEU A 1063 33.43 29.01 2.36
CA LEU A 1063 32.91 29.46 3.64
C LEU A 1063 33.18 28.44 4.74
N LEU A 1064 33.10 27.14 4.43
CA LEU A 1064 33.34 26.09 5.42
C LEU A 1064 34.78 26.04 5.94
N ARG A 1065 35.74 26.54 5.13
CA ARG A 1065 37.15 26.66 5.52
C ARG A 1065 37.38 27.66 6.65
N THR A 1066 36.40 28.53 6.93
CA THR A 1066 36.49 29.51 8.02
C THR A 1066 36.00 28.96 9.36
N SER A 1067 35.58 27.69 9.43
CA SER A 1067 35.16 27.06 10.68
C SER A 1067 36.36 26.84 11.59
N THR A 1068 36.22 27.18 12.87
CA THR A 1068 37.34 27.12 13.85
C THR A 1068 36.93 26.39 15.12
N ALA A 1069 37.90 25.74 15.76
CA ALA A 1069 37.79 25.18 17.10
C ALA A 1069 38.99 25.65 17.93
N GLU A 1070 38.75 26.37 19.02
CA GLU A 1070 39.81 26.87 19.92
C GLU A 1070 39.30 26.87 21.37
N GLY A 1071 40.05 26.24 22.28
CA GLY A 1071 39.70 26.24 23.71
C GLY A 1071 38.29 25.73 24.02
N GLY A 1072 37.79 24.73 23.28
CA GLY A 1072 36.43 24.21 23.42
C GLY A 1072 35.33 25.07 22.76
N THR A 1073 35.68 26.21 22.18
CA THR A 1073 34.76 27.05 21.39
C THR A 1073 34.78 26.63 19.92
N LEU A 1074 33.61 26.24 19.40
CA LEU A 1074 33.36 25.82 18.03
C LEU A 1074 32.63 26.95 17.30
N THR A 1075 33.19 27.46 16.21
CA THR A 1075 32.56 28.48 15.36
C THR A 1075 32.26 27.89 13.98
N VAL A 1076 30.99 27.91 13.59
CA VAL A 1076 30.51 27.26 12.35
C VAL A 1076 29.59 28.21 11.58
N PRO A 1077 29.81 28.41 10.27
CA PRO A 1077 28.98 29.29 9.45
C PRO A 1077 27.49 28.93 9.44
N ALA A 1078 26.65 29.88 9.05
CA ALA A 1078 25.21 29.67 8.86
C ALA A 1078 24.89 28.50 7.93
N ARG A 1079 23.78 27.80 8.21
CA ARG A 1079 23.18 26.76 7.35
C ARG A 1079 24.14 25.65 6.91
N SER A 1080 25.12 25.32 7.75
CA SER A 1080 26.25 24.50 7.35
C SER A 1080 26.57 23.39 8.34
N VAL A 1081 27.43 22.46 7.92
CA VAL A 1081 27.97 21.39 8.77
C VAL A 1081 29.48 21.50 8.81
N ALA A 1082 30.07 21.37 10.00
CA ALA A 1082 31.51 21.28 10.17
C ALA A 1082 31.88 20.07 11.02
N VAL A 1083 33.01 19.45 10.69
CA VAL A 1083 33.59 18.31 11.40
C VAL A 1083 34.99 18.71 11.85
N PHE A 1084 35.24 18.62 13.15
CA PHE A 1084 36.53 18.84 13.77
C PHE A 1084 37.08 17.53 14.30
N VAL A 1085 38.40 17.39 14.30
CA VAL A 1085 39.10 16.19 14.79
C VAL A 1085 40.27 16.57 15.68
N ALA A 1086 40.64 15.68 16.60
CA ALA A 1086 41.87 15.77 17.39
C ALA A 1086 42.75 14.56 17.08
N ASP A 1087 44.04 14.79 16.82
CA ASP A 1087 44.99 13.72 16.56
C ASP A 1087 45.21 12.86 17.81
N LEU A 1088 45.55 11.58 17.60
CA LEU A 1088 45.98 10.71 18.70
C LEU A 1088 47.21 11.32 19.40
N ALA A 1089 47.24 11.28 20.74
CA ALA A 1089 48.44 11.64 21.48
C ALA A 1089 49.55 10.62 21.12
N GLY A 1090 50.67 11.11 20.58
CA GLY A 1090 51.79 10.31 20.08
C GLY A 1090 52.61 9.59 21.14
#